data_AF-A0A8J7ZUS7-F1
#
_entry.id   AF-A0A8J7ZUS7-F1
#
_cell.length_a   1.000
_cell.length_b   1.000
_cell.length_c   1.000
_cell.angle_alpha   90.00
_cell.angle_beta   90.00
_cell.angle_gamma   90.00
#
_symmetry.space_group_name_H-M   'P 1'
#
loop_
_entity.id
_entity.type
_entity.pdbx_description
1 polymer ?
#
loop_
_entity_poly.entity_id
_entity_poly.type
_entity_poly.pdbx_seq_one_letter_code
_entity_poly.pdbx_strand_id
1 'polypeptide(L)'
;MSFYSTASLLAPDETPLTDDEVVAVWAESSAYNVDEDGNGDAVDYPDDVAIPLVAVDRDADAVGYGAPLANDDANFDLGNEEFVLNLWDEHVDGDRIVWDESHDQFYDRSEYDVFVDYAAENGYEIEGTDSLTDSLSDADGVVVTSPSRAFTDEEAAALRSFVDEGGALFLVHQSDFRDFDETANLNALADALNLDFRFNDDQVMDDDSNAGPEFNPVTSNFNDSFPYFEDRDGLGFEIDPTETYDVEVTEVADGDTVTVAFEEGNQESIRVLGVDTPESAGNAQFVRLEEWEGIEDLTYLQEWAAEATAFAEDELLGETVTVSFDPSEGVRDEFNRVLAYVDYDASGDASRDTTYNRELIARGLARVYGSGFGRHDEFWRAEAAARADGVGLWAESDPENSEPIRNRDVDDLFVPDPVTITTSDRHVTPNRVPVFAEDTAEGASAVTNGRVPLAAVDEDARVGLVAGPLIDESYEAAEDYPVDTSGYENFVFLTNLIDALADRTDDQVLIEGGHGQFAAGYALSNEDAAYYQRYLEGVGLGFEQVNEVTGDRLDDARAIVITTPAEAFGAATIEELRSFAADGGAVVLLGSSAAPTAARENLNALADGLGTDLRVGGGGVTDPSSNVNDDPSVPTTTAFNRRFKMFSAYDGADGSAGRGNGRGRGDGQGNGRGRGRGTARGK
;
A
#
# COMPACT_ATOMS: atom_id res chain seq x y z
N MET A 1 12.86 4.22 13.23
CA MET A 1 13.27 4.78 14.55
C MET A 1 12.77 6.20 14.70
N SER A 2 12.42 6.62 15.93
CA SER A 2 12.05 8.00 16.26
C SER A 2 13.19 8.74 16.98
N PHE A 3 13.23 10.07 16.85
CA PHE A 3 14.23 10.94 17.46
C PHE A 3 13.53 12.11 18.16
N TYR A 4 12.83 11.80 19.25
CA TYR A 4 12.05 12.79 20.01
C TYR A 4 12.96 13.92 20.54
N SER A 5 12.66 15.15 20.14
CA SER A 5 13.36 16.35 20.60
C SER A 5 14.87 16.25 20.39
N THR A 6 15.28 15.88 19.17
CA THR A 6 16.70 15.64 18.85
C THR A 6 17.44 16.91 18.45
N ALA A 7 18.70 16.99 18.83
CA ALA A 7 19.70 17.85 18.19
C ALA A 7 20.36 17.12 17.01
N SER A 8 20.95 17.86 16.09
CA SER A 8 21.84 17.33 15.06
C SER A 8 23.30 17.27 15.54
N LEU A 9 24.17 16.65 14.74
CA LEU A 9 25.60 16.52 15.04
C LEU A 9 26.44 17.39 14.11
N LEU A 10 27.65 17.75 14.53
CA LEU A 10 28.61 18.59 13.79
C LEU A 10 29.98 17.93 13.69
N ALA A 11 30.80 18.42 12.77
CA ALA A 11 32.19 18.02 12.65
C ALA A 11 33.03 18.62 13.81
N PRO A 12 34.27 18.15 14.06
CA PRO A 12 35.10 18.66 15.15
C PRO A 12 35.46 20.14 15.06
N ASP A 13 35.28 20.77 13.90
CA ASP A 13 35.47 22.21 13.69
C ASP A 13 34.15 23.00 13.74
N GLU A 14 33.08 22.40 14.27
CA GLU A 14 31.73 22.97 14.43
C GLU A 14 31.09 23.38 13.10
N THR A 15 31.42 22.65 12.01
CA THR A 15 30.77 22.79 10.71
C THR A 15 29.88 21.58 10.40
N PRO A 16 29.00 21.63 9.38
CA PRO A 16 28.17 20.49 9.00
C PRO A 16 28.99 19.20 8.79
N LEU A 17 28.61 18.14 9.50
CA LEU A 17 29.17 16.80 9.42
C LEU A 17 28.53 16.05 8.25
N THR A 18 29.35 15.71 7.26
CA THR A 18 28.92 15.00 6.04
C THR A 18 29.74 13.74 5.77
N ASP A 19 30.49 13.25 6.77
CA ASP A 19 31.37 12.10 6.60
C ASP A 19 30.61 10.79 6.89
N ASP A 20 30.30 10.04 5.83
CA ASP A 20 29.60 8.76 5.91
C ASP A 20 30.41 7.68 6.67
N GLU A 21 31.72 7.86 6.90
CA GLU A 21 32.50 6.93 7.74
C GLU A 21 32.22 7.13 9.24
N VAL A 22 31.65 8.28 9.61
CA VAL A 22 31.35 8.70 10.99
C VAL A 22 29.84 8.63 11.27
N VAL A 23 28.98 8.94 10.31
CA VAL A 23 27.52 9.04 10.55
C VAL A 23 26.79 7.73 10.28
N ALA A 24 26.09 7.22 11.29
CA ALA A 24 25.32 5.98 11.22
C ALA A 24 23.86 6.19 10.81
N VAL A 25 23.25 7.31 11.22
CA VAL A 25 21.84 7.62 10.96
C VAL A 25 21.68 9.07 10.52
N TRP A 26 20.93 9.27 9.45
CA TRP A 26 20.55 10.57 8.93
C TRP A 26 19.06 10.83 9.15
N ALA A 27 18.66 12.08 9.24
CA ALA A 27 17.26 12.46 9.12
C ALA A 27 16.74 12.22 7.70
N GLU A 28 15.42 12.16 7.53
CA GLU A 28 14.78 12.16 6.21
C GLU A 28 15.01 13.52 5.51
N SER A 29 14.91 13.55 4.18
CA SER A 29 15.21 14.76 3.40
C SER A 29 14.25 15.93 3.64
N SER A 30 13.11 15.67 4.29
CA SER A 30 12.13 16.67 4.71
C SER A 30 12.53 17.42 5.98
N ALA A 31 13.48 16.89 6.75
CA ALA A 31 13.87 17.46 8.03
C ALA A 31 14.68 18.76 7.89
N TYR A 32 14.59 19.62 8.91
CA TYR A 32 15.30 20.90 8.98
C TYR A 32 15.70 21.26 10.42
N ASN A 33 16.73 22.09 10.57
CA ASN A 33 17.19 22.59 11.88
C ASN A 33 16.44 23.87 12.27
N VAL A 34 16.22 24.05 13.57
CA VAL A 34 15.67 25.25 14.18
C VAL A 34 16.51 25.63 15.41
N ASP A 35 16.78 26.92 15.57
CA ASP A 35 17.26 27.57 16.80
C ASP A 35 16.03 27.96 17.64
N GLU A 36 15.56 27.06 18.51
CA GLU A 36 14.33 27.24 19.31
C GLU A 36 14.53 28.22 20.46
N ASP A 37 15.73 28.26 21.05
CA ASP A 37 16.02 29.16 22.16
C ASP A 37 16.28 30.62 21.68
N GLY A 38 16.64 30.78 20.41
CA GLY A 38 16.82 32.03 19.68
C GLY A 38 18.08 32.79 20.06
N ASN A 39 19.08 32.10 20.61
CA ASN A 39 20.32 32.71 21.07
C ASN A 39 21.36 32.84 19.92
N GLY A 40 21.21 32.05 18.84
CA GLY A 40 21.97 32.14 17.60
C GLY A 40 23.30 31.37 17.57
N ASP A 41 23.43 30.28 18.33
CA ASP A 41 24.55 29.33 18.32
C ASP A 41 24.26 28.02 17.58
N ALA A 42 23.02 27.79 17.14
CA ALA A 42 22.69 26.73 16.18
C ALA A 42 23.43 26.87 14.84
N VAL A 43 23.91 25.74 14.31
CA VAL A 43 24.45 25.64 12.95
C VAL A 43 23.40 25.06 12.01
N ASP A 44 22.89 25.88 11.09
CA ASP A 44 21.95 25.40 10.06
C ASP A 44 22.63 24.49 9.03
N TYR A 45 22.04 23.33 8.75
CA TYR A 45 22.39 22.55 7.57
C TYR A 45 21.75 23.13 6.31
N PRO A 46 22.48 23.20 5.18
CA PRO A 46 21.88 23.58 3.89
C PRO A 46 20.82 22.57 3.42
N ASP A 47 19.79 23.03 2.71
CA ASP A 47 18.68 22.20 2.18
C ASP A 47 19.13 20.97 1.35
N ASP A 48 20.35 20.97 0.79
CA ASP A 48 20.90 19.87 -0.01
C ASP A 48 21.89 18.97 0.74
N VAL A 49 22.00 19.12 2.07
CA VAL A 49 22.89 18.35 2.93
C VAL A 49 22.06 17.62 3.98
N ALA A 50 22.22 16.29 4.06
CA ALA A 50 21.52 15.47 5.05
C ALA A 50 21.96 15.83 6.48
N ILE A 51 21.01 15.79 7.42
CA ILE A 51 21.22 16.13 8.82
C ILE A 51 21.59 14.86 9.60
N PRO A 52 22.76 14.77 10.25
CA PRO A 52 23.19 13.59 11.00
C PRO A 52 22.53 13.55 12.37
N LEU A 53 22.01 12.37 12.74
CA LEU A 53 21.33 12.12 14.02
C LEU A 53 22.13 11.20 14.96
N VAL A 54 22.98 10.33 14.39
CA VAL A 54 23.88 9.44 15.15
C VAL A 54 25.27 9.44 14.50
N ALA A 55 26.32 9.66 15.29
CA ALA A 55 27.72 9.62 14.88
C ALA A 55 28.52 8.63 15.74
N VAL A 56 29.56 8.06 15.16
CA VAL A 56 30.45 7.08 15.79
C VAL A 56 31.90 7.44 15.50
N ASP A 57 32.68 7.61 16.56
CA ASP A 57 34.14 7.63 16.49
C ASP A 57 34.64 6.20 16.74
N ARG A 58 35.03 5.52 15.66
CA ARG A 58 35.51 4.13 15.69
C ARG A 58 36.92 3.98 16.27
N ASP A 59 37.69 5.06 16.38
CA ASP A 59 39.03 5.03 16.99
C ASP A 59 38.94 5.15 18.52
N ALA A 60 37.87 5.79 19.02
CA ALA A 60 37.60 6.03 20.44
C ALA A 60 36.43 5.19 21.00
N ASP A 61 35.89 4.20 20.26
CA ASP A 61 34.70 3.42 20.62
C ASP A 61 33.62 4.27 21.30
N ALA A 62 33.34 5.44 20.69
CA ALA A 62 32.46 6.45 21.22
C ALA A 62 31.32 6.74 20.26
N VAL A 63 30.09 6.72 20.77
CA VAL A 63 28.86 6.97 20.00
C VAL A 63 28.17 8.21 20.54
N GLY A 64 27.77 9.11 19.64
CA GLY A 64 27.02 10.31 19.96
C GLY A 64 25.68 10.32 19.24
N TYR A 65 24.60 10.64 19.94
CA TYR A 65 23.30 10.83 19.32
C TYR A 65 22.47 11.92 19.99
N GLY A 66 21.65 12.58 19.17
CA GLY A 66 21.02 13.85 19.48
C GLY A 66 19.80 13.81 20.41
N ALA A 67 19.31 12.63 20.77
CA ALA A 67 18.06 12.45 21.52
C ALA A 67 18.20 11.37 22.62
N PRO A 68 17.40 11.42 23.69
CA PRO A 68 17.33 10.39 24.71
C PRO A 68 16.62 9.12 24.21
N LEU A 69 17.23 8.41 23.25
CA LEU A 69 16.67 7.19 22.66
C LEU A 69 16.41 6.13 23.75
N ALA A 70 15.25 5.47 23.69
CA ALA A 70 14.84 4.40 24.61
C ALA A 70 14.59 4.82 26.07
N ASN A 71 14.30 6.10 26.33
CA ASN A 71 13.75 6.50 27.63
C ASN A 71 12.33 5.93 27.84
N ASP A 72 11.79 6.05 29.05
CA ASP A 72 10.50 5.45 29.43
C ASP A 72 9.28 6.06 28.70
N ASP A 73 9.47 7.21 28.04
CA ASP A 73 8.48 7.85 27.17
C ASP A 73 8.61 7.43 25.69
N ALA A 74 9.62 6.62 25.33
CA ALA A 74 9.86 6.21 23.96
C ALA A 74 8.75 5.28 23.43
N ASN A 75 8.44 5.41 22.14
CA ASN A 75 7.60 4.44 21.45
C ASN A 75 8.45 3.26 20.99
N PHE A 76 8.43 2.17 21.77
CA PHE A 76 9.20 0.95 21.47
C PHE A 76 8.73 0.22 20.21
N ASP A 77 7.54 0.51 19.67
CA ASP A 77 7.11 -0.02 18.37
C ASP A 77 7.98 0.48 17.20
N LEU A 78 8.85 1.47 17.43
CA LEU A 78 9.76 2.05 16.44
C LEU A 78 11.20 1.52 16.52
N GLY A 79 11.46 0.54 17.38
CA GLY A 79 12.73 -0.20 17.49
C GLY A 79 13.89 0.61 18.10
N ASN A 80 13.58 1.66 18.87
CA ASN A 80 14.59 2.53 19.46
C ASN A 80 15.45 1.81 20.52
N GLU A 81 14.84 0.98 21.36
CA GLU A 81 15.48 0.11 22.34
C GLU A 81 16.35 -0.97 21.68
N GLU A 82 15.89 -1.52 20.56
CA GLU A 82 16.63 -2.52 19.80
C GLU A 82 17.92 -1.92 19.26
N PHE A 83 17.84 -0.72 18.69
CA PHE A 83 18.98 0.03 18.20
C PHE A 83 19.99 0.36 19.31
N VAL A 84 19.54 0.87 20.46
CA VAL A 84 20.45 1.17 21.58
C VAL A 84 21.14 -0.11 22.07
N LEU A 85 20.44 -1.24 22.13
CA LEU A 85 21.03 -2.51 22.53
C LEU A 85 21.99 -3.08 21.45
N ASN A 86 21.68 -2.91 20.16
CA ASN A 86 22.59 -3.21 19.04
C ASN A 86 23.89 -2.41 19.15
N LEU A 87 23.82 -1.13 19.53
CA LEU A 87 25.01 -0.31 19.79
C LEU A 87 25.84 -0.88 20.95
N TRP A 88 25.20 -1.30 22.03
CA TRP A 88 25.91 -1.87 23.18
C TRP A 88 26.58 -3.19 22.81
N ASP A 89 25.91 -4.07 22.07
CA ASP A 89 26.46 -5.36 21.66
C ASP A 89 27.69 -5.24 20.74
N GLU A 90 27.77 -4.17 19.93
CA GLU A 90 28.95 -3.92 19.08
C GLU A 90 30.10 -3.29 19.86
N HIS A 91 29.82 -2.34 20.76
CA HIS A 91 30.87 -1.49 21.37
C HIS A 91 31.35 -1.96 22.74
N VAL A 92 30.51 -2.63 23.53
CA VAL A 92 30.81 -2.96 24.94
C VAL A 92 31.46 -4.34 25.06
N ASP A 93 32.75 -4.41 25.41
CA ASP A 93 33.45 -5.68 25.70
C ASP A 93 33.20 -6.13 27.16
N GLY A 94 31.96 -6.48 27.48
CA GLY A 94 31.55 -6.92 28.81
C GLY A 94 30.05 -6.80 29.05
N ASP A 95 29.64 -6.65 30.30
CA ASP A 95 28.23 -6.54 30.69
C ASP A 95 27.91 -5.32 31.57
N ARG A 96 28.92 -4.59 32.05
CA ARG A 96 28.69 -3.51 33.01
C ARG A 96 28.61 -2.14 32.36
N ILE A 97 27.43 -1.53 32.46
CA ILE A 97 27.19 -0.16 32.02
C ILE A 97 27.03 0.75 33.23
N VAL A 98 27.81 1.84 33.24
CA VAL A 98 27.70 2.87 34.26
C VAL A 98 27.05 4.11 33.67
N TRP A 99 25.95 4.55 34.26
CA TRP A 99 25.27 5.78 33.92
C TRP A 99 25.80 6.92 34.79
N ASP A 100 26.34 7.97 34.17
CA ASP A 100 26.78 9.14 34.93
C ASP A 100 25.58 9.88 35.54
N GLU A 101 25.58 10.08 36.85
CA GLU A 101 24.63 10.94 37.57
C GLU A 101 25.37 12.05 38.34
N SER A 102 26.71 12.12 38.16
CA SER A 102 27.58 12.98 38.95
C SER A 102 27.68 14.43 38.44
N HIS A 103 27.04 14.75 37.30
CA HIS A 103 27.05 16.06 36.66
C HIS A 103 25.67 16.71 36.51
N ASP A 104 24.70 16.29 37.35
CA ASP A 104 23.32 16.80 37.36
C ASP A 104 22.63 16.61 35.99
N GLN A 105 22.71 15.38 35.45
CA GLN A 105 22.15 15.04 34.14
C GLN A 105 20.66 15.40 34.06
N PHE A 106 20.23 15.88 32.89
CA PHE A 106 18.81 16.11 32.65
C PHE A 106 18.02 14.79 32.64
N TYR A 107 18.58 13.75 32.02
CA TYR A 107 18.05 12.39 32.06
C TYR A 107 18.99 11.50 32.88
N ASP A 108 18.58 11.11 34.08
CA ASP A 108 19.31 10.11 34.86
C ASP A 108 18.84 8.69 34.51
N ARG A 109 19.43 7.66 35.12
CA ARG A 109 19.09 6.25 34.81
C ARG A 109 17.63 5.91 35.17
N SER A 110 16.96 6.70 36.02
CA SER A 110 15.57 6.45 36.39
C SER A 110 14.55 6.85 35.32
N GLU A 111 14.98 7.57 34.28
CA GLU A 111 14.16 7.87 33.09
C GLU A 111 14.21 6.74 32.04
N TYR A 112 14.86 5.60 32.35
CA TYR A 112 15.11 4.47 31.45
C TYR A 112 14.78 3.12 32.11
N ASP A 113 13.90 3.08 33.11
CA ASP A 113 13.66 1.85 33.88
C ASP A 113 13.15 0.69 33.00
N VAL A 114 12.32 0.96 31.98
CA VAL A 114 11.82 -0.07 31.05
C VAL A 114 12.95 -0.62 30.19
N PHE A 115 13.76 0.25 29.60
CA PHE A 115 14.91 -0.16 28.80
C PHE A 115 15.97 -0.87 29.63
N VAL A 116 16.19 -0.46 30.88
CA VAL A 116 17.13 -1.12 31.79
C VAL A 116 16.69 -2.55 32.09
N ASP A 117 15.40 -2.79 32.32
CA ASP A 117 14.89 -4.15 32.50
C ASP A 117 15.09 -4.99 31.23
N TYR A 118 14.81 -4.43 30.05
CA TYR A 118 15.06 -5.08 28.75
C TYR A 118 16.54 -5.41 28.51
N ALA A 119 17.45 -4.47 28.75
CA ALA A 119 18.88 -4.70 28.63
C ALA A 119 19.39 -5.72 29.67
N ALA A 120 18.84 -5.74 30.88
CA ALA A 120 19.17 -6.74 31.89
C ALA A 120 18.72 -8.16 31.51
N GLU A 121 17.56 -8.30 30.87
CA GLU A 121 17.11 -9.57 30.28
C GLU A 121 18.04 -10.05 29.16
N ASN A 122 18.66 -9.09 28.47
CA ASN A 122 19.67 -9.32 27.43
C ASN A 122 21.11 -9.44 27.96
N GLY A 123 21.31 -9.39 29.29
CA GLY A 123 22.57 -9.75 29.93
C GLY A 123 23.43 -8.60 30.44
N TYR A 124 22.96 -7.35 30.39
CA TYR A 124 23.68 -6.20 30.93
C TYR A 124 23.40 -5.96 32.42
N GLU A 125 24.41 -5.49 33.16
CA GLU A 125 24.31 -4.97 34.51
C GLU A 125 24.45 -3.43 34.47
N ILE A 126 23.36 -2.70 34.73
CA ILE A 126 23.35 -1.23 34.62
C ILE A 126 23.22 -0.57 36.00
N GLU A 127 24.11 0.37 36.31
CA GLU A 127 24.07 1.15 37.55
C GLU A 127 24.32 2.64 37.32
N GLY A 128 23.57 3.50 38.03
CA GLY A 128 23.86 4.95 38.10
C GLY A 128 24.97 5.24 39.11
N THR A 129 25.80 6.26 38.84
CA THR A 129 26.89 6.67 39.73
C THR A 129 26.94 8.18 40.01
N ASP A 130 27.02 8.52 41.29
CA ASP A 130 27.34 9.88 41.78
C ASP A 130 28.86 10.16 41.78
N SER A 131 29.71 9.21 41.37
CA SER A 131 31.17 9.31 41.42
C SER A 131 31.82 8.59 40.25
N LEU A 132 31.69 9.19 39.05
CA LEU A 132 32.10 8.57 37.78
C LEU A 132 33.51 7.97 37.83
N THR A 133 34.50 8.74 38.27
CA THR A 133 35.91 8.30 38.33
C THR A 133 36.16 7.07 39.20
N ASP A 134 35.35 6.85 40.25
CA ASP A 134 35.47 5.67 41.11
C ASP A 134 34.82 4.42 40.47
N SER A 135 33.85 4.60 39.56
CA SER A 135 33.12 3.53 38.89
C SER A 135 33.81 3.04 37.61
N LEU A 136 34.61 3.87 36.93
CA LEU A 136 35.24 3.53 35.64
C LEU A 136 36.08 2.25 35.65
N SER A 137 36.66 1.85 36.80
CA SER A 137 37.51 0.66 36.86
C SER A 137 36.75 -0.67 36.79
N ASP A 138 35.44 -0.64 37.06
CA ASP A 138 34.56 -1.81 37.05
C ASP A 138 33.53 -1.74 35.90
N ALA A 139 33.55 -0.69 35.07
CA ALA A 139 32.67 -0.50 33.93
C ALA A 139 33.27 -1.07 32.64
N ASP A 140 32.41 -1.50 31.73
CA ASP A 140 32.73 -1.87 30.34
C ASP A 140 32.18 -0.83 29.35
N GLY A 141 31.09 -0.14 29.72
CA GLY A 141 30.55 1.01 29.00
C GLY A 141 30.08 2.14 29.93
N VAL A 142 30.05 3.38 29.42
CA VAL A 142 29.60 4.57 30.15
C VAL A 142 28.57 5.34 29.33
N VAL A 143 27.47 5.75 29.97
CA VAL A 143 26.44 6.62 29.38
C VAL A 143 26.48 8.00 30.03
N VAL A 144 26.51 9.05 29.22
CA VAL A 144 26.47 10.47 29.66
C VAL A 144 25.37 11.21 28.89
N THR A 145 24.35 11.68 29.61
CA THR A 145 23.12 12.31 29.09
C THR A 145 22.99 13.80 29.45
N SER A 146 23.18 14.73 28.52
CA SER A 146 22.98 16.19 28.73
C SER A 146 23.36 16.71 30.14
N PRO A 147 24.68 16.79 30.45
CA PRO A 147 25.21 17.18 31.75
C PRO A 147 25.07 18.69 32.00
N SER A 148 24.34 19.09 33.05
CA SER A 148 24.25 20.52 33.45
C SER A 148 25.51 21.06 34.12
N ARG A 149 26.49 20.20 34.45
CA ARG A 149 27.80 20.62 34.97
C ARG A 149 28.94 20.13 34.08
N ALA A 150 29.86 21.04 33.78
CA ALA A 150 31.10 20.69 33.11
C ALA A 150 31.94 19.66 33.89
N PHE A 151 32.49 18.70 33.15
CA PHE A 151 33.50 17.76 33.62
C PHE A 151 34.78 18.50 33.99
N THR A 152 35.43 18.07 35.06
CA THR A 152 36.77 18.55 35.41
C THR A 152 37.82 17.93 34.49
N ASP A 153 38.99 18.58 34.40
CA ASP A 153 40.16 18.03 33.68
C ASP A 153 40.54 16.61 34.17
N GLU A 154 40.26 16.29 35.44
CA GLU A 154 40.54 14.97 36.03
C GLU A 154 39.54 13.91 35.55
N GLU A 155 38.24 14.23 35.53
CA GLU A 155 37.20 13.35 35.02
C GLU A 155 37.36 13.10 33.51
N ALA A 156 37.58 14.16 32.73
CA ALA A 156 37.81 14.03 31.29
C ALA A 156 39.06 13.20 30.96
N ALA A 157 40.14 13.37 31.75
CA ALA A 157 41.34 12.53 31.59
C ALA A 157 41.10 11.07 31.99
N ALA A 158 40.23 10.82 32.98
CA ALA A 158 39.86 9.46 33.39
C ALA A 158 39.01 8.76 32.32
N LEU A 159 38.00 9.45 31.77
CA LEU A 159 37.21 8.95 30.64
C LEU A 159 38.06 8.67 29.41
N ARG A 160 39.02 9.56 29.11
CA ARG A 160 39.99 9.32 28.03
C ARG A 160 40.78 8.04 28.26
N SER A 161 41.26 7.81 29.48
CA SER A 161 42.00 6.60 29.81
C SER A 161 41.12 5.35 29.73
N PHE A 162 39.86 5.45 30.13
CA PHE A 162 38.88 4.37 30.04
C PHE A 162 38.65 3.96 28.57
N VAL A 163 38.38 4.95 27.71
CA VAL A 163 38.25 4.75 26.27
C VAL A 163 39.53 4.20 25.63
N ASP A 164 40.70 4.77 25.94
CA ASP A 164 42.00 4.29 25.44
C ASP A 164 42.31 2.83 25.88
N GLU A 165 41.65 2.36 26.96
CA GLU A 165 41.77 1.00 27.50
C GLU A 165 40.70 0.04 26.96
N GLY A 166 39.81 0.50 26.07
CA GLY A 166 38.80 -0.30 25.37
C GLY A 166 37.39 -0.21 25.97
N GLY A 167 37.12 0.78 26.83
CA GLY A 167 35.78 1.03 27.35
C GLY A 167 34.93 1.85 26.38
N ALA A 168 33.64 1.50 26.23
CA ALA A 168 32.73 2.18 25.32
C ALA A 168 32.11 3.44 25.94
N LEU A 169 31.94 4.51 25.16
CA LEU A 169 31.32 5.76 25.62
C LEU A 169 30.11 6.14 24.78
N PHE A 170 28.97 6.35 25.44
CA PHE A 170 27.73 6.82 24.82
C PHE A 170 27.40 8.24 25.31
N LEU A 171 27.42 9.19 24.38
CA LEU A 171 27.09 10.59 24.63
C LEU A 171 25.70 10.88 24.06
N VAL A 172 24.77 11.23 24.95
CA VAL A 172 23.36 11.41 24.62
C VAL A 172 23.00 12.87 24.84
N HIS A 173 22.48 13.49 23.80
CA HIS A 173 22.07 14.89 23.81
C HIS A 173 20.55 15.03 23.78
N GLN A 174 20.08 16.28 23.73
CA GLN A 174 18.70 16.65 23.44
C GLN A 174 18.65 18.00 22.72
N SER A 175 17.51 18.35 22.15
CA SER A 175 17.31 19.65 21.50
C SER A 175 17.46 20.85 22.45
N ASP A 176 17.80 22.01 21.90
CA ASP A 176 17.88 23.33 22.54
C ASP A 176 16.55 23.91 23.07
N PHE A 177 15.43 23.18 22.99
CA PHE A 177 14.12 23.65 23.45
C PHE A 177 14.15 24.09 24.93
N ARG A 178 14.15 25.41 25.15
CA ARG A 178 14.27 26.12 26.43
C ARG A 178 15.65 26.07 27.10
N ASP A 179 16.74 25.88 26.34
CA ASP A 179 18.14 25.97 26.82
C ASP A 179 18.43 24.91 27.91
N PHE A 180 18.03 23.65 27.64
CA PHE A 180 18.21 22.49 28.53
C PHE A 180 19.21 21.45 27.99
N ASP A 181 19.63 21.63 26.75
CA ASP A 181 20.52 20.77 25.97
C ASP A 181 21.95 20.73 26.53
N GLU A 182 22.40 21.86 27.11
CA GLU A 182 23.72 22.02 27.76
C GLU A 182 24.88 21.65 26.81
N THR A 183 24.72 21.94 25.51
CA THR A 183 25.64 21.59 24.41
C THR A 183 27.12 21.81 24.74
N ALA A 184 27.42 22.95 25.37
CA ALA A 184 28.78 23.35 25.71
C ALA A 184 29.50 22.34 26.63
N ASN A 185 28.80 21.68 27.55
CA ASN A 185 29.41 20.72 28.49
C ASN A 185 29.75 19.40 27.79
N LEU A 186 28.89 18.91 26.91
CA LEU A 186 29.16 17.71 26.10
C LEU A 186 30.26 17.95 25.06
N ASN A 187 30.22 19.10 24.37
CA ASN A 187 31.26 19.44 23.41
C ASN A 187 32.64 19.64 24.05
N ALA A 188 32.70 20.18 25.27
CA ALA A 188 33.96 20.24 26.03
C ALA A 188 34.54 18.86 26.36
N LEU A 189 33.68 17.87 26.65
CA LEU A 189 34.09 16.48 26.86
C LEU A 189 34.54 15.82 25.54
N ALA A 190 33.77 15.97 24.47
CA ALA A 190 34.11 15.48 23.13
C ALA A 190 35.46 16.07 22.64
N ASP A 191 35.72 17.35 22.90
CA ASP A 191 37.02 18.00 22.65
C ASP A 191 38.16 17.37 23.46
N ALA A 192 37.95 17.11 24.76
CA ALA A 192 38.97 16.54 25.63
C ALA A 192 39.36 15.10 25.22
N LEU A 193 38.39 14.36 24.69
CA LEU A 193 38.55 13.02 24.15
C LEU A 193 39.08 13.01 22.70
N ASN A 194 38.98 14.14 21.99
CA ASN A 194 39.30 14.28 20.57
C ASN A 194 38.39 13.41 19.69
N LEU A 195 37.08 13.49 19.92
CA LEU A 195 36.09 12.77 19.12
C LEU A 195 35.91 13.39 17.73
N ASP A 196 35.51 12.57 16.77
CA ASP A 196 35.22 12.96 15.38
C ASP A 196 33.87 13.67 15.15
N PHE A 197 33.09 13.91 16.21
CA PHE A 197 31.81 14.62 16.15
C PHE A 197 31.59 15.58 17.33
N ARG A 198 30.72 16.58 17.15
CA ARG A 198 30.20 17.50 18.16
C ARG A 198 28.67 17.49 18.11
N PHE A 199 28.04 18.03 19.14
CA PHE A 199 26.58 18.26 19.18
C PHE A 199 26.28 19.67 18.70
N ASN A 200 25.21 19.80 17.92
CA ASN A 200 24.67 21.09 17.52
C ASN A 200 23.74 21.62 18.61
N ASP A 201 23.68 22.94 18.75
CA ASP A 201 22.78 23.62 19.67
C ASP A 201 21.49 23.97 18.94
N ASP A 202 20.73 22.94 18.56
CA ASP A 202 19.56 23.06 17.69
C ASP A 202 18.44 22.07 18.06
N GLN A 203 17.33 22.18 17.34
CA GLN A 203 16.29 21.17 17.25
C GLN A 203 16.08 20.76 15.79
N VAL A 204 16.09 19.46 15.52
CA VAL A 204 15.67 18.92 14.22
C VAL A 204 14.17 18.71 14.23
N MET A 205 13.48 19.26 13.23
CA MET A 205 12.05 19.10 13.01
C MET A 205 11.76 18.47 11.63
N ASP A 206 10.63 17.80 11.50
CA ASP A 206 10.14 17.25 10.25
C ASP A 206 8.61 17.27 10.20
N ASP A 207 8.02 17.99 9.24
CA ASP A 207 6.56 18.10 9.06
C ASP A 207 5.95 16.84 8.41
N ASP A 208 6.76 16.10 7.64
CA ASP A 208 6.31 15.01 6.77
C ASP A 208 6.59 13.64 7.38
N SER A 209 7.78 13.46 7.95
CA SER A 209 8.29 12.20 8.51
C SER A 209 8.45 12.32 10.03
N ASN A 210 7.34 12.26 10.78
CA ASN A 210 7.36 12.33 12.23
C ASN A 210 6.39 11.33 12.91
N ALA A 211 6.63 11.04 14.19
CA ALA A 211 5.76 10.24 15.03
C ALA A 211 4.82 11.14 15.86
N GLY A 212 4.03 11.96 15.17
CA GLY A 212 2.97 12.79 15.73
C GLY A 212 3.26 14.29 15.63
N PRO A 213 4.11 14.87 16.49
CA PRO A 213 4.53 16.27 16.38
C PRO A 213 5.81 16.42 15.54
N GLU A 214 5.97 17.60 14.90
CA GLU A 214 7.12 17.94 14.03
C GLU A 214 8.49 17.80 14.72
N PHE A 215 8.57 17.95 16.03
CA PHE A 215 9.79 17.76 16.82
C PHE A 215 10.10 16.30 17.20
N ASN A 216 9.34 15.34 16.67
CA ASN A 216 9.59 13.90 16.83
C ASN A 216 9.83 13.24 15.46
N PRO A 217 10.90 13.62 14.74
CA PRO A 217 11.21 13.06 13.44
C PRO A 217 11.39 11.54 13.51
N VAL A 218 10.93 10.84 12.47
CA VAL A 218 11.21 9.43 12.24
C VAL A 218 12.08 9.28 11.01
N THR A 219 12.94 8.28 11.03
CA THR A 219 13.83 8.01 9.89
C THR A 219 14.05 6.52 9.69
N SER A 220 14.23 6.17 8.42
CA SER A 220 14.73 4.89 7.92
C SER A 220 16.05 5.05 7.15
N ASN A 221 16.61 6.27 7.11
CA ASN A 221 17.82 6.62 6.38
C ASN A 221 19.08 6.18 7.13
N PHE A 222 19.28 4.87 7.15
CA PHE A 222 20.36 4.19 7.85
C PHE A 222 21.58 3.97 6.96
N ASN A 223 22.76 4.09 7.54
CA ASN A 223 24.02 3.80 6.86
C ASN A 223 24.40 2.33 7.07
N ASP A 224 24.09 1.46 6.09
CA ASP A 224 24.37 0.02 6.09
C ASP A 224 25.87 -0.36 6.24
N SER A 225 26.80 0.61 6.24
CA SER A 225 28.20 0.35 6.59
C SER A 225 28.43 0.13 8.09
N PHE A 226 27.40 0.35 8.91
CA PHE A 226 27.36 0.10 10.34
C PHE A 226 26.41 -1.07 10.68
N PRO A 227 26.75 -1.95 11.65
CA PRO A 227 25.99 -3.17 11.94
C PRO A 227 24.86 -2.99 12.97
N TYR A 228 24.25 -1.81 13.10
CA TYR A 228 23.36 -1.48 14.23
C TYR A 228 21.86 -1.72 13.97
N PHE A 229 21.51 -2.17 12.77
CA PHE A 229 20.12 -2.18 12.27
C PHE A 229 19.61 -3.61 12.05
N GLU A 230 20.19 -4.60 12.73
CA GLU A 230 19.64 -5.95 12.76
C GLU A 230 18.43 -5.99 13.72
N ASP A 231 17.29 -6.47 13.21
CA ASP A 231 16.06 -6.67 14.02
C ASP A 231 16.31 -7.68 15.14
N ARG A 232 15.72 -7.44 16.32
CA ARG A 232 15.74 -8.35 17.47
C ARG A 232 14.40 -8.34 18.20
N ASP A 233 14.20 -9.30 19.11
CA ASP A 233 12.99 -9.30 19.96
C ASP A 233 13.01 -8.05 20.85
N GLY A 234 12.19 -7.05 20.54
CA GLY A 234 12.10 -5.77 21.25
C GLY A 234 11.03 -5.72 22.33
N LEU A 235 10.76 -4.50 22.81
CA LEU A 235 9.69 -4.16 23.76
C LEU A 235 8.40 -3.74 23.05
N GLY A 236 8.45 -3.46 21.74
CA GLY A 236 7.29 -3.12 20.92
C GLY A 236 6.22 -4.22 20.89
N PHE A 237 4.96 -3.81 20.79
CA PHE A 237 3.85 -4.74 20.63
C PHE A 237 3.77 -5.24 19.18
N GLU A 238 4.31 -6.42 18.92
CA GLU A 238 4.17 -7.07 17.62
C GLU A 238 2.96 -8.00 17.56
N ILE A 239 2.13 -7.79 16.55
CA ILE A 239 1.05 -8.70 16.20
C ILE A 239 1.64 -9.84 15.36
N ASP A 240 1.66 -11.07 15.90
CA ASP A 240 1.88 -12.28 15.10
C ASP A 240 0.61 -12.58 14.27
N PRO A 241 0.65 -12.43 12.93
CA PRO A 241 -0.53 -12.63 12.08
C PRO A 241 -0.93 -14.11 11.93
N THR A 242 -0.13 -15.05 12.45
CA THR A 242 -0.47 -16.47 12.47
C THR A 242 -1.30 -16.87 13.68
N GLU A 243 -1.43 -15.99 14.67
CA GLU A 243 -2.25 -16.18 15.86
C GLU A 243 -3.63 -15.52 15.74
N THR A 244 -4.48 -15.78 16.73
CA THR A 244 -5.78 -15.13 16.89
C THR A 244 -5.85 -14.51 18.27
N TYR A 245 -6.41 -13.31 18.36
CA TYR A 245 -6.43 -12.54 19.60
C TYR A 245 -7.84 -12.31 20.10
N ASP A 246 -8.04 -12.51 21.40
CA ASP A 246 -9.28 -12.20 22.09
C ASP A 246 -9.15 -10.81 22.73
N VAL A 247 -9.80 -9.80 22.13
CA VAL A 247 -9.58 -8.38 22.46
C VAL A 247 -10.90 -7.66 22.76
N GLU A 248 -10.87 -6.65 23.62
CA GLU A 248 -12.03 -5.79 23.91
C GLU A 248 -12.09 -4.64 22.92
N VAL A 249 -13.25 -4.37 22.32
CA VAL A 249 -13.46 -3.19 21.48
C VAL A 249 -13.74 -1.99 22.37
N THR A 250 -12.82 -1.01 22.37
CA THR A 250 -12.87 0.16 23.24
C THR A 250 -13.49 1.38 22.58
N GLU A 251 -13.42 1.46 21.24
CA GLU A 251 -13.97 2.55 20.44
C GLU A 251 -14.47 2.03 19.09
N VAL A 252 -15.50 2.70 18.55
CA VAL A 252 -16.02 2.49 17.19
C VAL A 252 -15.89 3.82 16.48
N ALA A 253 -15.06 3.87 15.43
CA ALA A 253 -14.89 5.08 14.62
C ALA A 253 -16.02 5.19 13.59
N ASP A 254 -16.30 4.09 12.89
CA ASP A 254 -17.37 3.94 11.91
C ASP A 254 -17.74 2.45 11.73
N GLY A 255 -18.43 2.11 10.63
CA GLY A 255 -18.93 0.75 10.42
C GLY A 255 -17.83 -0.28 10.13
N ASP A 256 -16.68 0.14 9.61
CA ASP A 256 -15.57 -0.75 9.23
C ASP A 256 -14.25 -0.47 9.98
N THR A 257 -14.26 0.46 10.94
CA THR A 257 -13.09 0.80 11.74
C THR A 257 -13.40 0.82 13.24
N VAL A 258 -12.66 0.03 14.02
CA VAL A 258 -12.81 -0.10 15.49
C VAL A 258 -11.45 -0.07 16.20
N THR A 259 -11.39 0.47 17.42
CA THR A 259 -10.19 0.36 18.27
C THR A 259 -10.35 -0.78 19.26
N VAL A 260 -9.32 -1.61 19.39
CA VAL A 260 -9.30 -2.73 20.33
C VAL A 260 -8.16 -2.59 21.34
N ALA A 261 -8.36 -3.16 22.53
CA ALA A 261 -7.32 -3.31 23.53
C ALA A 261 -6.78 -4.75 23.55
N PHE A 262 -5.49 -4.89 23.25
CA PHE A 262 -4.70 -6.11 23.41
C PHE A 262 -4.24 -6.28 24.87
N GLU A 263 -3.57 -7.39 25.16
CA GLU A 263 -2.98 -7.61 26.49
C GLU A 263 -2.00 -6.48 26.86
N GLU A 264 -1.80 -6.26 28.16
CA GLU A 264 -0.88 -5.26 28.72
C GLU A 264 -1.22 -3.78 28.44
N GLY A 265 -2.36 -3.52 27.80
CA GLY A 265 -2.92 -2.16 27.61
C GLY A 265 -2.63 -1.54 26.26
N ASN A 266 -1.99 -2.28 25.35
CA ASN A 266 -1.77 -1.87 23.97
C ASN A 266 -3.12 -1.68 23.25
N GLN A 267 -3.25 -0.59 22.51
CA GLN A 267 -4.47 -0.28 21.76
C GLN A 267 -4.16 -0.14 20.28
N GLU A 268 -5.00 -0.72 19.46
CA GLU A 268 -4.81 -0.79 18.01
C GLU A 268 -6.10 -0.46 17.29
N SER A 269 -6.00 0.30 16.21
CA SER A 269 -7.11 0.51 15.29
C SER A 269 -7.16 -0.64 14.30
N ILE A 270 -8.32 -1.28 14.14
CA ILE A 270 -8.58 -2.33 13.16
C ILE A 270 -9.39 -1.74 12.01
N ARG A 271 -8.88 -1.88 10.78
CA ARG A 271 -9.66 -1.79 9.55
C ARG A 271 -10.23 -3.18 9.25
N VAL A 272 -11.55 -3.31 9.33
CA VAL A 272 -12.29 -4.54 9.11
C VAL A 272 -12.07 -4.98 7.65
N LEU A 273 -11.33 -6.07 7.46
CA LEU A 273 -10.81 -6.48 6.16
C LEU A 273 -11.92 -6.86 5.17
N GLY A 274 -11.77 -6.43 3.92
CA GLY A 274 -12.61 -6.84 2.79
C GLY A 274 -13.98 -6.17 2.71
N VAL A 275 -14.24 -5.15 3.55
CA VAL A 275 -15.48 -4.38 3.53
C VAL A 275 -15.21 -2.89 3.55
N ASP A 276 -16.06 -2.13 2.90
CA ASP A 276 -16.02 -0.69 2.88
C ASP A 276 -17.42 -0.14 3.14
N THR A 277 -17.56 0.65 4.21
CA THR A 277 -18.82 1.30 4.56
C THR A 277 -18.88 2.69 3.94
N PRO A 278 -20.07 3.22 3.63
CA PRO A 278 -20.16 4.59 3.13
C PRO A 278 -19.54 5.58 4.13
N GLU A 279 -18.85 6.61 3.63
CA GLU A 279 -18.25 7.62 4.50
C GLU A 279 -19.28 8.51 5.19
N SER A 280 -18.91 8.95 6.40
CA SER A 280 -19.71 9.91 7.17
C SER A 280 -19.86 11.26 6.46
N ALA A 281 -20.85 12.07 6.86
CA ALA A 281 -21.07 13.40 6.27
C ALA A 281 -19.87 14.37 6.40
N GLY A 282 -18.99 14.17 7.38
CA GLY A 282 -17.75 14.96 7.55
C GLY A 282 -16.64 14.57 6.56
N ASN A 283 -16.73 13.35 6.02
CA ASN A 283 -15.76 12.73 5.12
C ASN A 283 -16.31 12.52 3.71
N ALA A 284 -17.50 13.05 3.40
CA ALA A 284 -18.20 12.82 2.15
C ALA A 284 -17.40 13.16 0.89
N GLN A 285 -16.39 14.04 0.99
CA GLN A 285 -15.46 14.35 -0.11
C GLN A 285 -14.57 13.17 -0.51
N PHE A 286 -14.43 12.16 0.34
CA PHE A 286 -13.63 10.95 0.08
C PHE A 286 -14.46 9.81 -0.52
N VAL A 287 -15.79 9.96 -0.63
CA VAL A 287 -16.63 8.99 -1.34
C VAL A 287 -16.45 9.16 -2.84
N ARG A 288 -16.11 8.06 -3.51
CA ARG A 288 -16.23 7.94 -4.97
C ARG A 288 -17.54 7.25 -5.30
N LEU A 289 -18.46 7.96 -5.97
CA LEU A 289 -19.75 7.35 -6.34
C LEU A 289 -19.55 6.18 -7.30
N GLU A 290 -18.53 6.24 -8.15
CA GLU A 290 -18.14 5.24 -9.14
C GLU A 290 -17.98 3.82 -8.55
N GLU A 291 -17.65 3.71 -7.27
CA GLU A 291 -17.50 2.44 -6.54
C GLU A 291 -18.86 1.84 -6.08
N TRP A 292 -19.91 2.65 -6.01
CA TRP A 292 -21.25 2.25 -5.55
C TRP A 292 -22.19 2.00 -6.73
N GLU A 293 -22.24 0.74 -7.19
CA GLU A 293 -23.01 0.35 -8.38
C GLU A 293 -24.50 0.72 -8.26
N GLY A 294 -25.00 1.50 -9.23
CA GLY A 294 -26.39 1.93 -9.30
C GLY A 294 -26.81 2.99 -8.28
N ILE A 295 -25.91 3.50 -7.44
CA ILE A 295 -26.24 4.49 -6.42
C ILE A 295 -25.59 5.84 -6.76
N GLU A 296 -26.43 6.83 -7.01
CA GLU A 296 -26.03 8.16 -7.51
C GLU A 296 -26.25 9.28 -6.47
N ASP A 297 -26.65 8.95 -5.24
CA ASP A 297 -27.00 9.91 -4.18
C ASP A 297 -26.06 9.81 -2.98
N LEU A 298 -25.11 10.75 -2.90
CA LEU A 298 -24.20 10.89 -1.77
C LEU A 298 -24.91 11.10 -0.43
N THR A 299 -26.06 11.78 -0.41
CA THR A 299 -26.81 11.99 0.85
C THR A 299 -27.40 10.68 1.34
N TYR A 300 -27.86 9.84 0.43
CA TYR A 300 -28.35 8.51 0.76
C TYR A 300 -27.22 7.62 1.31
N LEU A 301 -26.04 7.63 0.70
CA LEU A 301 -24.87 6.92 1.21
C LEU A 301 -24.49 7.38 2.63
N GLN A 302 -24.53 8.68 2.92
CA GLN A 302 -24.28 9.21 4.27
C GLN A 302 -25.31 8.76 5.31
N GLU A 303 -26.57 8.54 4.91
CA GLU A 303 -27.57 7.96 5.82
C GLU A 303 -27.20 6.52 6.17
N TRP A 304 -26.70 5.75 5.21
CA TRP A 304 -26.24 4.37 5.42
C TRP A 304 -24.91 4.26 6.16
N ALA A 305 -24.02 5.26 6.04
CA ALA A 305 -22.84 5.39 6.89
C ALA A 305 -23.24 5.34 8.38
N ALA A 306 -24.26 6.12 8.76
CA ALA A 306 -24.73 6.18 10.13
C ALA A 306 -25.39 4.85 10.59
N GLU A 307 -26.09 4.14 9.69
CA GLU A 307 -26.65 2.81 9.99
C GLU A 307 -25.56 1.76 10.17
N ALA A 308 -24.47 1.82 9.37
CA ALA A 308 -23.32 0.93 9.52
C ALA A 308 -22.57 1.18 10.83
N THR A 309 -22.32 2.44 11.20
CA THR A 309 -21.72 2.79 12.49
C THR A 309 -22.60 2.35 13.66
N ALA A 310 -23.92 2.57 13.60
CA ALA A 310 -24.82 2.13 14.66
C ALA A 310 -24.81 0.61 14.84
N PHE A 311 -24.68 -0.15 13.75
CA PHE A 311 -24.53 -1.60 13.81
C PHE A 311 -23.22 -2.02 14.49
N ALA A 312 -22.10 -1.36 14.18
CA ALA A 312 -20.82 -1.58 14.86
C ALA A 312 -20.93 -1.28 16.37
N GLU A 313 -21.51 -0.13 16.74
CA GLU A 313 -21.72 0.26 18.14
C GLU A 313 -22.58 -0.74 18.90
N ASP A 314 -23.69 -1.21 18.29
CA ASP A 314 -24.63 -2.12 18.94
C ASP A 314 -24.07 -3.54 19.14
N GLU A 315 -23.24 -4.02 18.22
CA GLU A 315 -22.74 -5.41 18.25
C GLU A 315 -21.33 -5.55 18.82
N LEU A 316 -20.49 -4.51 18.74
CA LEU A 316 -19.05 -4.61 19.06
C LEU A 316 -18.63 -3.78 20.27
N LEU A 317 -19.16 -2.57 20.47
CA LEU A 317 -18.61 -1.63 21.46
C LEU A 317 -18.70 -2.18 22.90
N GLY A 318 -17.54 -2.32 23.55
CA GLY A 318 -17.41 -2.85 24.91
C GLY A 318 -17.54 -4.38 25.01
N GLU A 319 -17.68 -5.06 23.87
CA GLU A 319 -17.69 -6.51 23.79
C GLU A 319 -16.29 -7.06 23.48
N THR A 320 -16.06 -8.33 23.82
CA THR A 320 -14.85 -9.05 23.42
C THR A 320 -15.07 -9.69 22.05
N VAL A 321 -14.14 -9.47 21.13
CA VAL A 321 -14.12 -10.07 19.79
C VAL A 321 -12.92 -11.01 19.62
N THR A 322 -12.96 -11.88 18.61
CA THR A 322 -11.77 -12.64 18.17
C THR A 322 -11.29 -12.04 16.86
N VAL A 323 -10.02 -11.66 16.82
CA VAL A 323 -9.34 -11.06 15.67
C VAL A 323 -8.44 -12.09 15.01
N SER A 324 -8.48 -12.16 13.68
CA SER A 324 -7.61 -13.03 12.87
C SER A 324 -7.22 -12.36 11.55
N PHE A 325 -6.16 -12.84 10.91
CA PHE A 325 -5.52 -12.17 9.78
C PHE A 325 -5.59 -12.99 8.50
N ASP A 326 -5.52 -12.30 7.37
CA ASP A 326 -5.46 -12.94 6.07
C ASP A 326 -4.01 -13.06 5.59
N PRO A 327 -3.51 -14.27 5.27
CA PRO A 327 -2.13 -14.46 4.82
C PRO A 327 -1.85 -13.88 3.42
N SER A 328 -2.89 -13.48 2.68
CA SER A 328 -2.77 -12.82 1.38
C SER A 328 -2.72 -11.29 1.49
N GLU A 329 -2.85 -10.74 2.69
CA GLU A 329 -2.80 -9.31 2.97
C GLU A 329 -1.64 -8.97 3.94
N GLY A 330 -1.24 -7.70 3.95
CA GLY A 330 -0.36 -7.19 5.01
C GLY A 330 -1.07 -7.20 6.37
N VAL A 331 -0.30 -7.12 7.46
CA VAL A 331 -0.87 -7.00 8.82
C VAL A 331 -1.48 -5.63 9.03
N ARG A 332 -0.92 -4.59 8.39
CA ARG A 332 -1.36 -3.21 8.51
C ARG A 332 -1.54 -2.57 7.14
N ASP A 333 -2.40 -1.56 7.09
CA ASP A 333 -2.57 -0.69 5.93
C ASP A 333 -1.60 0.51 5.95
N GLU A 334 -1.68 1.37 4.94
CA GLU A 334 -0.84 2.57 4.81
C GLU A 334 -1.06 3.62 5.92
N PHE A 335 -2.17 3.53 6.66
CA PHE A 335 -2.49 4.38 7.80
C PHE A 335 -2.10 3.72 9.13
N ASN A 336 -1.32 2.64 9.09
CA ASN A 336 -0.88 1.85 10.22
C ASN A 336 -2.03 1.17 11.01
N ARG A 337 -3.23 1.03 10.41
CA ARG A 337 -4.35 0.29 11.01
C ARG A 337 -4.17 -1.20 10.73
N VAL A 338 -4.52 -2.03 11.70
CA VAL A 338 -4.47 -3.48 11.62
C VAL A 338 -5.55 -4.00 10.68
N LEU A 339 -5.18 -4.79 9.67
CA LEU A 339 -6.10 -5.42 8.73
C LEU A 339 -6.56 -6.77 9.28
N ALA A 340 -7.85 -6.90 9.62
CA ALA A 340 -8.32 -8.12 10.28
C ALA A 340 -9.76 -8.54 10.00
N TYR A 341 -10.01 -9.83 10.15
CA TYR A 341 -11.34 -10.39 10.33
C TYR A 341 -11.74 -10.31 11.80
N VAL A 342 -12.98 -9.90 12.03
CA VAL A 342 -13.55 -9.74 13.38
C VAL A 342 -14.71 -10.73 13.56
N ASP A 343 -14.53 -11.71 14.45
CA ASP A 343 -15.58 -12.63 14.86
C ASP A 343 -16.15 -12.21 16.24
N TYR A 344 -17.48 -12.15 16.35
CA TYR A 344 -18.18 -11.63 17.53
C TYR A 344 -19.35 -12.53 17.97
N ASP A 345 -19.83 -12.35 19.20
CA ASP A 345 -20.95 -13.14 19.77
C ASP A 345 -22.31 -12.50 19.49
N ALA A 346 -22.83 -12.73 18.29
CA ALA A 346 -24.16 -12.27 17.89
C ALA A 346 -25.31 -12.91 18.70
N SER A 347 -25.06 -14.01 19.42
CA SER A 347 -26.11 -14.80 20.09
C SER A 347 -26.25 -14.51 21.58
N GLY A 348 -25.23 -13.91 22.19
CA GLY A 348 -25.09 -13.68 23.63
C GLY A 348 -24.80 -14.95 24.43
N ASP A 349 -24.25 -16.00 23.80
CA ASP A 349 -23.91 -17.28 24.45
C ASP A 349 -22.41 -17.49 24.73
N ALA A 350 -21.62 -16.43 24.51
CA ALA A 350 -20.17 -16.34 24.54
C ALA A 350 -19.44 -17.08 23.41
N SER A 351 -20.14 -17.53 22.36
CA SER A 351 -19.54 -18.04 21.12
C SER A 351 -19.29 -16.92 20.14
N ARG A 352 -18.03 -16.65 19.79
CA ARG A 352 -17.64 -15.70 18.76
C ARG A 352 -17.48 -16.41 17.42
N ASP A 353 -18.61 -16.82 16.84
CA ASP A 353 -18.67 -17.64 15.62
C ASP A 353 -19.35 -16.92 14.43
N THR A 354 -19.67 -15.64 14.61
CA THR A 354 -20.26 -14.79 13.58
C THR A 354 -19.21 -13.79 13.10
N THR A 355 -18.84 -13.87 11.81
CA THR A 355 -17.92 -12.89 11.20
C THR A 355 -18.64 -11.58 10.92
N TYR A 356 -18.23 -10.52 11.63
CA TYR A 356 -18.76 -9.17 11.49
C TYR A 356 -18.62 -8.62 10.07
N ASN A 357 -17.44 -8.81 9.44
CA ASN A 357 -17.16 -8.39 8.06
C ASN A 357 -18.26 -8.87 7.09
N ARG A 358 -18.58 -10.17 7.13
CA ARG A 358 -19.61 -10.74 6.25
C ARG A 358 -21.01 -10.26 6.61
N GLU A 359 -21.30 -10.00 7.88
CA GLU A 359 -22.61 -9.51 8.33
C GLU A 359 -22.89 -8.09 7.85
N LEU A 360 -21.89 -7.19 7.81
CA LEU A 360 -22.02 -5.87 7.18
C LEU A 360 -22.51 -5.99 5.73
N ILE A 361 -21.85 -6.84 4.95
CA ILE A 361 -22.20 -7.09 3.55
C ILE A 361 -23.60 -7.70 3.41
N ALA A 362 -23.89 -8.75 4.17
CA ALA A 362 -25.17 -9.46 4.08
C ALA A 362 -26.37 -8.59 4.49
N ARG A 363 -26.14 -7.57 5.32
CA ARG A 363 -27.15 -6.58 5.74
C ARG A 363 -27.23 -5.37 4.82
N GLY A 364 -26.39 -5.31 3.78
CA GLY A 364 -26.31 -4.17 2.87
C GLY A 364 -25.86 -2.89 3.57
N LEU A 365 -24.92 -3.00 4.51
CA LEU A 365 -24.32 -1.86 5.23
C LEU A 365 -22.95 -1.46 4.65
N ALA A 366 -22.36 -2.32 3.83
CA ALA A 366 -21.06 -2.12 3.22
C ALA A 366 -21.04 -2.72 1.80
N ARG A 367 -20.10 -2.25 0.98
CA ARG A 367 -19.66 -2.92 -0.25
C ARG A 367 -18.45 -3.80 0.03
N VAL A 368 -18.17 -4.74 -0.87
CA VAL A 368 -16.88 -5.45 -0.88
C VAL A 368 -15.91 -4.59 -1.67
N TYR A 369 -14.74 -4.28 -1.10
CA TYR A 369 -13.65 -3.70 -1.88
C TYR A 369 -12.78 -4.80 -2.51
N GLY A 370 -12.22 -4.51 -3.68
CA GLY A 370 -11.30 -5.39 -4.37
C GLY A 370 -9.93 -5.39 -3.71
N SER A 371 -9.54 -6.51 -3.11
CA SER A 371 -8.13 -6.77 -2.79
C SER A 371 -7.81 -8.27 -2.92
N GLY A 372 -6.59 -8.66 -2.57
CA GLY A 372 -6.10 -10.04 -2.68
C GLY A 372 -6.62 -11.01 -1.61
N PHE A 373 -7.41 -10.53 -0.64
CA PHE A 373 -7.82 -11.32 0.52
C PHE A 373 -8.53 -12.64 0.17
N GLY A 374 -8.25 -13.67 0.98
CA GLY A 374 -8.67 -15.04 0.73
C GLY A 374 -10.19 -15.27 0.82
N ARG A 375 -10.96 -14.38 1.45
CA ARG A 375 -12.42 -14.46 1.56
C ARG A 375 -13.18 -13.59 0.54
N HIS A 376 -12.49 -12.98 -0.43
CA HIS A 376 -13.09 -12.07 -1.40
C HIS A 376 -14.33 -12.63 -2.08
N ASP A 377 -14.22 -13.80 -2.72
CA ASP A 377 -15.36 -14.40 -3.44
C ASP A 377 -16.48 -14.90 -2.50
N GLU A 378 -16.20 -15.13 -1.21
CA GLU A 378 -17.24 -15.41 -0.20
C GLU A 378 -18.07 -14.14 0.07
N PHE A 379 -17.39 -13.02 0.30
CA PHE A 379 -18.02 -11.73 0.61
C PHE A 379 -18.77 -11.19 -0.59
N TRP A 380 -18.15 -11.28 -1.77
CA TRP A 380 -18.79 -10.90 -3.02
C TRP A 380 -20.13 -11.63 -3.23
N ARG A 381 -20.19 -12.95 -2.98
CA ARG A 381 -21.44 -13.71 -3.10
C ARG A 381 -22.51 -13.22 -2.12
N ALA A 382 -22.12 -12.75 -0.94
CA ALA A 382 -23.05 -12.16 0.02
C ALA A 382 -23.55 -10.79 -0.47
N GLU A 383 -22.69 -9.97 -1.04
CA GLU A 383 -23.04 -8.66 -1.60
C GLU A 383 -23.95 -8.81 -2.83
N ALA A 384 -23.62 -9.69 -3.77
CA ALA A 384 -24.45 -9.96 -4.93
C ALA A 384 -25.86 -10.42 -4.54
N ALA A 385 -25.99 -11.19 -3.46
CA ALA A 385 -27.29 -11.56 -2.90
C ALA A 385 -28.02 -10.35 -2.27
N ALA A 386 -27.31 -9.51 -1.51
CA ALA A 386 -27.86 -8.30 -0.91
C ALA A 386 -28.34 -7.30 -1.98
N ARG A 387 -27.55 -7.10 -3.04
CA ARG A 387 -27.89 -6.30 -4.24
C ARG A 387 -29.15 -6.83 -4.92
N ALA A 388 -29.16 -8.13 -5.26
CA ALA A 388 -30.30 -8.74 -5.95
C ALA A 388 -31.62 -8.68 -5.15
N ASP A 389 -31.54 -8.72 -3.82
CA ASP A 389 -32.71 -8.65 -2.93
C ASP A 389 -33.04 -7.21 -2.47
N GLY A 390 -32.25 -6.20 -2.87
CA GLY A 390 -32.43 -4.79 -2.47
C GLY A 390 -32.31 -4.59 -0.96
N VAL A 391 -31.35 -5.28 -0.34
CA VAL A 391 -31.11 -5.24 1.11
C VAL A 391 -30.26 -4.02 1.47
N GLY A 392 -30.64 -3.31 2.52
CA GLY A 392 -29.83 -2.21 3.04
C GLY A 392 -29.70 -1.06 2.04
N LEU A 393 -28.48 -0.54 1.90
CA LEU A 393 -28.14 0.52 0.96
C LEU A 393 -28.48 0.16 -0.48
N TRP A 394 -28.49 -1.13 -0.84
CA TRP A 394 -28.82 -1.58 -2.19
C TRP A 394 -30.29 -1.39 -2.59
N ALA A 395 -31.17 -0.94 -1.67
CA ALA A 395 -32.57 -0.68 -1.98
C ALA A 395 -32.81 0.42 -3.03
N GLU A 396 -31.87 1.35 -3.18
CA GLU A 396 -31.90 2.43 -4.19
C GLU A 396 -30.86 2.21 -5.31
N SER A 397 -30.24 1.03 -5.39
CA SER A 397 -29.34 0.69 -6.49
C SER A 397 -30.15 0.46 -7.78
N ASP A 398 -29.82 1.19 -8.84
CA ASP A 398 -30.48 1.12 -10.14
C ASP A 398 -29.47 1.21 -11.31
N PRO A 399 -28.62 0.16 -11.50
CA PRO A 399 -27.57 0.18 -12.52
C PRO A 399 -28.11 0.35 -13.96
N GLU A 400 -29.34 -0.12 -14.22
CA GLU A 400 -29.98 -0.01 -15.54
C GLU A 400 -30.28 1.45 -15.96
N ASN A 401 -30.28 2.39 -15.01
CA ASN A 401 -30.60 3.80 -15.25
C ASN A 401 -29.41 4.75 -15.11
N SER A 402 -28.18 4.22 -15.00
CA SER A 402 -26.96 5.00 -14.96
C SER A 402 -26.63 5.60 -16.33
N GLU A 403 -26.23 6.88 -16.34
CA GLU A 403 -25.95 7.58 -17.59
C GLU A 403 -24.59 7.16 -18.16
N PRO A 404 -24.51 6.73 -19.44
CA PRO A 404 -23.23 6.36 -20.04
C PRO A 404 -22.25 7.54 -20.09
N ILE A 405 -21.12 7.36 -19.42
CA ILE A 405 -19.94 8.24 -19.55
C ILE A 405 -19.10 7.78 -20.74
N ARG A 406 -18.30 8.70 -21.32
CA ARG A 406 -17.18 8.39 -22.25
C ARG A 406 -17.48 7.32 -23.31
N ASN A 407 -18.65 7.39 -23.94
CA ASN A 407 -19.08 6.46 -24.98
C ASN A 407 -19.15 7.14 -26.36
N ARG A 408 -17.98 7.50 -26.92
CA ARG A 408 -17.86 8.16 -28.24
C ARG A 408 -17.11 7.25 -29.22
N ASP A 409 -17.02 7.68 -30.48
CA ASP A 409 -16.19 6.98 -31.46
C ASP A 409 -14.71 7.08 -31.06
N VAL A 410 -13.97 5.97 -31.19
CA VAL A 410 -12.55 5.92 -30.82
C VAL A 410 -11.73 6.66 -31.90
N ASP A 411 -11.36 7.90 -31.59
CA ASP A 411 -10.53 8.75 -32.43
C ASP A 411 -9.05 8.69 -32.05
N ASP A 412 -8.76 8.50 -30.76
CA ASP A 412 -7.43 8.29 -30.19
C ASP A 412 -7.49 7.40 -28.93
N LEU A 413 -6.32 6.88 -28.55
CA LEU A 413 -6.07 6.10 -27.34
C LEU A 413 -4.76 6.58 -26.70
N PHE A 414 -4.65 6.44 -25.38
CA PHE A 414 -3.35 6.39 -24.70
C PHE A 414 -3.11 4.96 -24.18
N VAL A 415 -1.84 4.57 -24.04
CA VAL A 415 -1.47 3.23 -23.56
C VAL A 415 -0.37 3.36 -22.52
N PRO A 416 -0.68 3.27 -21.21
CA PRO A 416 0.33 3.32 -20.14
C PRO A 416 1.34 2.18 -20.23
N ASP A 417 2.60 2.49 -19.90
CA ASP A 417 3.74 1.55 -19.81
C ASP A 417 3.71 0.38 -20.80
N PRO A 418 3.62 0.61 -22.12
CA PRO A 418 3.28 -0.46 -23.03
C PRO A 418 4.41 -1.48 -23.17
N VAL A 419 4.11 -2.77 -23.01
CA VAL A 419 5.03 -3.85 -23.39
C VAL A 419 5.09 -4.03 -24.89
N THR A 420 6.21 -4.55 -25.39
CA THR A 420 6.25 -5.08 -26.76
C THR A 420 5.34 -6.31 -26.88
N ILE A 421 4.39 -6.30 -27.83
CA ILE A 421 3.62 -7.51 -28.20
C ILE A 421 4.33 -8.27 -29.33
N THR A 422 4.43 -9.58 -29.18
CA THR A 422 5.07 -10.48 -30.14
C THR A 422 4.33 -11.83 -30.26
N THR A 423 4.88 -12.77 -31.03
CA THR A 423 4.45 -14.18 -31.03
C THR A 423 5.60 -15.09 -30.64
N SER A 424 5.35 -16.39 -30.44
CA SER A 424 6.42 -17.40 -30.27
C SER A 424 7.46 -17.37 -31.39
N ASP A 425 7.06 -17.00 -32.61
CA ASP A 425 7.93 -16.84 -33.79
C ASP A 425 8.42 -15.39 -34.00
N ARG A 426 8.21 -14.53 -33.00
CA ARG A 426 8.60 -13.11 -32.91
C ARG A 426 7.92 -12.14 -33.88
N HIS A 427 6.81 -12.53 -34.51
CA HIS A 427 6.09 -11.65 -35.44
C HIS A 427 4.57 -11.89 -35.41
N VAL A 428 3.82 -10.84 -35.08
CA VAL A 428 2.36 -10.81 -35.19
C VAL A 428 1.98 -10.40 -36.61
N THR A 429 1.06 -11.09 -37.25
CA THR A 429 0.61 -10.69 -38.60
C THR A 429 -0.33 -9.47 -38.53
N PRO A 430 -0.29 -8.51 -39.48
CA PRO A 430 -1.08 -7.28 -39.39
C PRO A 430 -2.60 -7.49 -39.29
N ASN A 431 -3.13 -8.62 -39.76
CA ASN A 431 -4.55 -8.96 -39.65
C ASN A 431 -4.99 -9.38 -38.24
N ARG A 432 -4.07 -9.42 -37.28
CA ARG A 432 -4.29 -9.69 -35.86
C ARG A 432 -4.05 -8.47 -34.98
N VAL A 433 -3.68 -7.32 -35.57
CA VAL A 433 -3.30 -6.12 -34.82
C VAL A 433 -4.34 -5.01 -35.05
N PRO A 434 -5.28 -4.78 -34.11
CA PRO A 434 -6.22 -3.67 -34.18
C PRO A 434 -5.57 -2.31 -33.97
N VAL A 435 -4.60 -2.20 -33.05
CA VAL A 435 -3.99 -0.91 -32.68
C VAL A 435 -2.46 -1.01 -32.83
N PHE A 436 -1.89 0.00 -33.48
CA PHE A 436 -0.45 0.20 -33.56
C PHE A 436 -0.06 1.47 -32.79
N ALA A 437 1.21 1.60 -32.41
CA ALA A 437 1.78 2.88 -32.00
C ALA A 437 2.00 3.80 -33.21
N GLU A 438 2.21 5.09 -32.95
CA GLU A 438 2.62 6.05 -33.97
C GLU A 438 4.03 5.74 -34.52
N ASP A 439 4.36 6.31 -35.68
CA ASP A 439 5.67 6.06 -36.34
C ASP A 439 6.87 6.60 -35.53
N THR A 440 6.59 7.40 -34.50
CA THR A 440 7.58 8.00 -33.58
C THR A 440 7.92 7.12 -32.39
N ALA A 441 7.21 6.02 -32.18
CA ALA A 441 7.44 5.12 -31.05
C ALA A 441 8.80 4.40 -31.14
N GLU A 442 9.45 4.25 -29.98
CA GLU A 442 10.77 3.67 -29.79
C GLU A 442 10.70 2.47 -28.80
N GLY A 443 11.85 1.82 -28.53
CA GLY A 443 11.97 0.78 -27.50
C GLY A 443 11.47 -0.63 -27.86
N ALA A 444 10.59 -0.76 -28.87
CA ALA A 444 10.00 -2.04 -29.25
C ALA A 444 11.01 -3.04 -29.86
N SER A 445 10.99 -4.27 -29.35
CA SER A 445 11.84 -5.37 -29.86
C SER A 445 11.24 -6.12 -31.05
N ALA A 446 9.96 -5.90 -31.35
CA ALA A 446 9.22 -6.50 -32.46
C ALA A 446 8.31 -5.47 -33.12
N VAL A 447 8.29 -5.46 -34.46
CA VAL A 447 7.45 -4.57 -35.28
C VAL A 447 6.68 -5.36 -36.33
N THR A 448 5.50 -4.86 -36.67
CA THR A 448 4.56 -5.45 -37.62
C THR A 448 4.22 -4.41 -38.68
N ASN A 449 4.54 -4.69 -39.94
CA ASN A 449 4.39 -3.73 -41.05
C ASN A 449 5.09 -2.39 -40.80
N GLY A 450 6.22 -2.40 -40.07
CA GLY A 450 6.99 -1.20 -39.76
C GLY A 450 6.47 -0.39 -38.56
N ARG A 451 5.42 -0.84 -37.86
CA ARG A 451 4.89 -0.20 -36.66
C ARG A 451 4.86 -1.16 -35.47
N VAL A 452 4.86 -0.61 -34.26
CA VAL A 452 4.77 -1.39 -33.01
C VAL A 452 3.31 -1.75 -32.74
N PRO A 453 2.95 -3.03 -32.52
CA PRO A 453 1.61 -3.39 -32.07
C PRO A 453 1.37 -2.94 -30.63
N LEU A 454 0.23 -2.31 -30.36
CA LEU A 454 -0.23 -1.95 -29.00
C LEU A 454 -1.44 -2.79 -28.54
N ALA A 455 -2.12 -3.46 -29.47
CA ALA A 455 -3.08 -4.52 -29.17
C ALA A 455 -3.02 -5.59 -30.25
N ALA A 456 -3.19 -6.85 -29.86
CA ALA A 456 -3.25 -8.00 -30.76
C ALA A 456 -4.36 -8.97 -30.35
N VAL A 457 -4.89 -9.73 -31.31
CA VAL A 457 -5.95 -10.70 -31.10
C VAL A 457 -5.61 -12.08 -31.67
N ASP A 458 -6.11 -13.09 -30.98
CA ASP A 458 -6.21 -14.46 -31.42
C ASP A 458 -7.68 -14.87 -31.38
N GLU A 459 -8.40 -14.63 -32.50
CA GLU A 459 -9.84 -14.90 -32.59
C GLU A 459 -10.16 -16.40 -32.43
N ASP A 460 -9.22 -17.31 -32.76
CA ASP A 460 -9.42 -18.75 -32.64
C ASP A 460 -9.33 -19.19 -31.16
N ALA A 461 -8.47 -18.56 -30.38
CA ALA A 461 -8.35 -18.79 -28.92
C ALA A 461 -9.26 -17.87 -28.09
N ARG A 462 -9.93 -16.89 -28.72
CA ARG A 462 -10.66 -15.78 -28.07
C ARG A 462 -9.83 -14.99 -27.06
N VAL A 463 -8.55 -14.83 -27.37
CA VAL A 463 -7.62 -14.08 -26.53
C VAL A 463 -7.31 -12.73 -27.15
N GLY A 464 -7.50 -11.66 -26.38
CA GLY A 464 -6.96 -10.34 -26.66
C GLY A 464 -5.71 -10.11 -25.82
N LEU A 465 -4.69 -9.45 -26.37
CA LEU A 465 -3.54 -8.97 -25.63
C LEU A 465 -3.36 -7.47 -25.92
N VAL A 466 -3.44 -6.66 -24.88
CA VAL A 466 -3.21 -5.22 -24.92
C VAL A 466 -1.90 -4.91 -24.22
N ALA A 467 -1.14 -3.95 -24.77
CA ALA A 467 0.23 -3.70 -24.33
C ALA A 467 0.32 -2.98 -22.98
N GLY A 468 -0.75 -2.31 -22.53
CA GLY A 468 -0.78 -1.51 -21.31
C GLY A 468 -2.12 -1.64 -20.57
N PRO A 469 -2.18 -1.25 -19.29
CA PRO A 469 -3.40 -1.20 -18.50
C PRO A 469 -4.26 0.02 -18.92
N LEU A 470 -5.13 -0.15 -19.92
CA LEU A 470 -5.88 0.97 -20.53
C LEU A 470 -6.92 1.64 -19.63
N ILE A 471 -7.30 0.97 -18.53
CA ILE A 471 -8.42 1.33 -17.65
C ILE A 471 -7.95 1.72 -16.24
N ASP A 472 -6.65 1.94 -16.09
CA ASP A 472 -6.01 2.38 -14.86
C ASP A 472 -6.49 3.79 -14.48
N GLU A 473 -7.15 3.90 -13.33
CA GLU A 473 -7.74 5.15 -12.87
C GLU A 473 -6.72 6.19 -12.40
N SER A 474 -5.47 5.81 -12.14
CA SER A 474 -4.41 6.76 -11.78
C SER A 474 -4.12 7.79 -12.90
N TYR A 475 -4.66 7.56 -14.10
CA TYR A 475 -4.63 8.48 -15.24
C TYR A 475 -5.82 9.44 -15.29
N GLU A 476 -6.75 9.39 -14.34
CA GLU A 476 -7.88 10.31 -14.25
C GLU A 476 -7.49 11.59 -13.51
N ALA A 477 -7.96 12.74 -14.01
CA ALA A 477 -7.68 14.03 -13.36
C ALA A 477 -8.32 14.17 -11.97
N ALA A 478 -9.32 13.34 -11.65
CA ALA A 478 -9.91 13.25 -10.32
C ALA A 478 -9.00 12.49 -9.34
N GLU A 479 -8.09 11.66 -9.84
CA GLU A 479 -7.03 10.97 -9.10
C GLU A 479 -5.70 11.76 -9.17
N ASP A 480 -5.80 13.09 -9.23
CA ASP A 480 -4.67 14.03 -9.29
C ASP A 480 -3.72 13.86 -10.49
N TYR A 481 -4.13 13.11 -11.53
CA TYR A 481 -3.36 13.07 -12.77
C TYR A 481 -3.29 14.48 -13.41
N PRO A 482 -2.11 14.96 -13.81
CA PRO A 482 -1.89 16.37 -14.16
C PRO A 482 -2.63 16.87 -15.41
N VAL A 483 -3.21 15.98 -16.21
CA VAL A 483 -3.99 16.31 -17.41
C VAL A 483 -5.27 15.49 -17.50
N ASP A 484 -6.30 16.06 -18.13
CA ASP A 484 -7.57 15.35 -18.36
C ASP A 484 -7.44 14.33 -19.50
N THR A 485 -7.51 13.04 -19.18
CA THR A 485 -7.48 11.92 -20.12
C THR A 485 -8.87 11.45 -20.55
N SER A 486 -9.94 12.07 -20.05
CA SER A 486 -11.33 11.65 -20.33
C SER A 486 -11.74 11.80 -21.80
N GLY A 487 -10.94 12.51 -22.59
CA GLY A 487 -11.07 12.64 -24.04
C GLY A 487 -10.66 11.39 -24.84
N TYR A 488 -9.81 10.53 -24.28
CA TYR A 488 -9.40 9.28 -24.93
C TYR A 488 -10.42 8.17 -24.69
N GLU A 489 -10.71 7.39 -25.73
CA GLU A 489 -11.79 6.39 -25.73
C GLU A 489 -11.28 4.98 -25.42
N ASN A 490 -10.41 4.89 -24.41
CA ASN A 490 -9.84 3.63 -23.90
C ASN A 490 -10.93 2.62 -23.50
N PHE A 491 -11.97 3.09 -22.80
CA PHE A 491 -13.07 2.26 -22.30
C PHE A 491 -13.88 1.65 -23.44
N VAL A 492 -14.20 2.45 -24.47
CA VAL A 492 -14.93 1.99 -25.66
C VAL A 492 -14.11 0.97 -26.44
N PHE A 493 -12.80 1.20 -26.60
CA PHE A 493 -11.94 0.25 -27.30
C PHE A 493 -11.87 -1.10 -26.58
N LEU A 494 -11.61 -1.11 -25.27
CA LEU A 494 -11.52 -2.35 -24.50
C LEU A 494 -12.85 -3.12 -24.53
N THR A 495 -13.97 -2.42 -24.37
CA THR A 495 -15.30 -3.04 -24.36
C THR A 495 -15.67 -3.60 -25.74
N ASN A 496 -15.35 -2.90 -26.82
CA ASN A 496 -15.51 -3.42 -28.17
C ASN A 496 -14.56 -4.60 -28.47
N LEU A 497 -13.35 -4.60 -27.91
CA LEU A 497 -12.41 -5.72 -28.03
C LEU A 497 -12.97 -6.98 -27.36
N ILE A 498 -13.53 -6.83 -26.16
CA ILE A 498 -14.26 -7.88 -25.45
C ILE A 498 -15.40 -8.41 -26.33
N ASP A 499 -16.28 -7.53 -26.83
CA ASP A 499 -17.45 -7.93 -27.62
C ASP A 499 -17.06 -8.57 -28.97
N ALA A 500 -15.94 -8.18 -29.55
CA ALA A 500 -15.44 -8.76 -30.79
C ALA A 500 -14.90 -10.19 -30.61
N LEU A 501 -14.44 -10.56 -29.41
CA LEU A 501 -13.89 -11.88 -29.08
C LEU A 501 -14.94 -12.82 -28.48
N ALA A 502 -15.89 -12.26 -27.72
CA ALA A 502 -16.95 -13.01 -27.07
C ALA A 502 -18.04 -13.44 -28.08
N ASP A 503 -18.49 -14.70 -27.97
CA ASP A 503 -19.75 -15.16 -28.56
C ASP A 503 -20.91 -15.07 -27.55
N ARG A 504 -20.58 -14.72 -26.30
CA ARG A 504 -21.47 -14.61 -25.15
C ARG A 504 -22.14 -13.24 -25.07
N THR A 505 -23.37 -13.22 -24.57
CA THR A 505 -24.18 -12.01 -24.40
C THR A 505 -24.58 -11.80 -22.94
N ASP A 506 -23.86 -12.42 -22.02
CA ASP A 506 -24.02 -12.15 -20.59
C ASP A 506 -23.54 -10.73 -20.28
N ASP A 507 -24.06 -10.17 -19.20
CA ASP A 507 -23.88 -8.76 -18.89
C ASP A 507 -22.64 -8.51 -18.01
N GLN A 508 -21.94 -9.54 -17.53
CA GLN A 508 -20.80 -9.38 -16.61
C GLN A 508 -19.45 -9.42 -17.31
N VAL A 509 -18.59 -8.44 -17.01
CA VAL A 509 -17.15 -8.45 -17.30
C VAL A 509 -16.41 -8.64 -15.98
N LEU A 510 -15.55 -9.65 -15.90
CA LEU A 510 -14.75 -9.90 -14.71
C LEU A 510 -13.37 -9.26 -14.84
N ILE A 511 -12.77 -8.87 -13.72
CA ILE A 511 -11.33 -8.62 -13.59
C ILE A 511 -10.74 -9.60 -12.56
N GLU A 512 -9.59 -10.18 -12.87
CA GLU A 512 -8.88 -11.07 -11.93
C GLU A 512 -8.00 -10.22 -11.02
N GLY A 513 -8.29 -10.21 -9.72
CA GLY A 513 -7.53 -9.48 -8.68
C GLY A 513 -6.69 -10.40 -7.77
N GLY A 514 -6.75 -11.71 -8.00
CA GLY A 514 -5.93 -12.71 -7.33
C GLY A 514 -4.48 -12.75 -7.87
N HIS A 515 -3.75 -13.82 -7.52
CA HIS A 515 -2.37 -14.07 -7.98
C HIS A 515 -1.42 -12.87 -7.78
N GLY A 516 -1.60 -12.14 -6.67
CA GLY A 516 -0.78 -10.99 -6.27
C GLY A 516 -0.93 -9.75 -7.16
N GLN A 517 -2.06 -9.60 -7.86
CA GLN A 517 -2.29 -8.44 -8.74
C GLN A 517 -2.66 -7.17 -7.97
N PHE A 518 -3.47 -7.25 -6.91
CA PHE A 518 -3.86 -6.07 -6.13
C PHE A 518 -2.66 -5.27 -5.56
N ALA A 519 -1.70 -5.94 -4.93
CA ALA A 519 -0.55 -5.28 -4.32
C ALA A 519 0.55 -4.84 -5.32
N ALA A 520 0.31 -4.99 -6.62
CA ALA A 520 1.30 -4.73 -7.64
C ALA A 520 0.94 -3.45 -8.42
N GLY A 521 1.73 -2.38 -8.26
CA GLY A 521 1.55 -1.09 -8.97
C GLY A 521 1.75 -1.13 -10.50
N TYR A 522 1.70 -2.31 -11.12
CA TYR A 522 1.71 -2.53 -12.57
C TYR A 522 0.54 -3.40 -13.05
N ALA A 523 -0.36 -3.75 -12.13
CA ALA A 523 -1.54 -4.59 -12.31
C ALA A 523 -2.76 -3.79 -11.81
N LEU A 524 -3.97 -4.27 -12.13
CA LEU A 524 -5.20 -3.60 -11.74
C LEU A 524 -6.16 -4.58 -11.05
N SER A 525 -6.85 -4.06 -10.04
CA SER A 525 -8.04 -4.60 -9.41
C SER A 525 -9.29 -3.87 -9.91
N ASN A 526 -10.49 -4.21 -9.40
CA ASN A 526 -11.66 -3.37 -9.66
C ASN A 526 -11.59 -2.02 -8.93
N GLU A 527 -10.85 -1.91 -7.83
CA GLU A 527 -10.61 -0.63 -7.14
C GLU A 527 -9.76 0.31 -8.00
N ASP A 528 -8.87 -0.21 -8.85
CA ASP A 528 -8.03 0.60 -9.75
C ASP A 528 -8.73 0.95 -11.08
N ALA A 529 -10.03 0.68 -11.19
CA ALA A 529 -10.79 0.78 -12.43
C ALA A 529 -12.25 1.25 -12.21
N ALA A 530 -12.53 2.04 -11.17
CA ALA A 530 -13.89 2.46 -10.81
C ALA A 530 -14.57 3.26 -11.94
N TYR A 531 -13.81 4.07 -12.69
CA TYR A 531 -14.33 4.81 -13.85
C TYR A 531 -14.69 3.89 -15.03
N TYR A 532 -13.98 2.78 -15.19
CA TYR A 532 -14.35 1.77 -16.20
C TYR A 532 -15.59 0.99 -15.77
N GLN A 533 -15.74 0.69 -14.47
CA GLN A 533 -16.97 0.15 -13.90
C GLN A 533 -18.17 1.06 -14.21
N ARG A 534 -18.07 2.37 -13.91
CA ARG A 534 -19.13 3.34 -14.20
C ARG A 534 -19.43 3.45 -15.70
N TYR A 535 -18.42 3.33 -16.56
CA TYR A 535 -18.63 3.23 -18.01
C TYR A 535 -19.43 1.99 -18.40
N LEU A 536 -19.04 0.81 -17.89
CA LEU A 536 -19.69 -0.47 -18.20
C LEU A 536 -21.15 -0.45 -17.77
N GLU A 537 -21.42 0.07 -16.58
CA GLU A 537 -22.75 0.22 -16.02
C GLU A 537 -23.66 1.02 -16.95
N GLY A 538 -23.21 2.20 -17.39
CA GLY A 538 -23.98 3.07 -18.28
C GLY A 538 -24.18 2.49 -19.70
N VAL A 539 -23.45 1.44 -20.07
CA VAL A 539 -23.69 0.69 -21.32
C VAL A 539 -24.37 -0.67 -21.10
N GLY A 540 -24.87 -0.92 -19.88
CA GLY A 540 -25.64 -2.10 -19.52
C GLY A 540 -24.80 -3.34 -19.26
N LEU A 541 -23.57 -3.18 -18.79
CA LEU A 541 -22.66 -4.26 -18.38
C LEU A 541 -22.24 -4.07 -16.92
N GLY A 542 -22.11 -5.17 -16.17
CA GLY A 542 -21.50 -5.18 -14.85
C GLY A 542 -19.99 -5.39 -14.92
N PHE A 543 -19.29 -4.96 -13.87
CA PHE A 543 -17.86 -5.14 -13.70
C PHE A 543 -17.56 -5.64 -12.30
N GLU A 544 -16.88 -6.78 -12.18
CA GLU A 544 -16.71 -7.45 -10.90
C GLU A 544 -15.34 -8.11 -10.77
N GLN A 545 -14.75 -8.05 -9.58
CA GLN A 545 -13.52 -8.76 -9.29
C GLN A 545 -13.75 -10.25 -8.97
N VAL A 546 -12.76 -11.08 -9.32
CA VAL A 546 -12.60 -12.45 -8.86
C VAL A 546 -11.17 -12.71 -8.38
N ASN A 547 -11.02 -13.41 -7.26
CA ASN A 547 -9.72 -13.88 -6.79
C ASN A 547 -9.55 -15.38 -7.05
N GLU A 548 -10.66 -16.13 -7.01
CA GLU A 548 -10.74 -17.52 -7.41
C GLU A 548 -11.47 -17.65 -8.75
N VAL A 549 -10.71 -17.94 -9.81
CA VAL A 549 -11.27 -18.20 -11.13
C VAL A 549 -11.87 -19.61 -11.17
N THR A 550 -13.18 -19.69 -10.90
CA THR A 550 -13.97 -20.93 -10.87
C THR A 550 -15.11 -20.90 -11.89
N GLY A 551 -15.61 -22.09 -12.27
CA GLY A 551 -16.70 -22.22 -13.23
C GLY A 551 -17.98 -21.47 -12.83
N ASP A 552 -18.35 -21.44 -11.54
CA ASP A 552 -19.54 -20.70 -11.08
C ASP A 552 -19.39 -19.18 -11.23
N ARG A 553 -18.16 -18.63 -11.15
CA ARG A 553 -17.91 -17.21 -11.42
C ARG A 553 -17.92 -16.93 -12.92
N LEU A 554 -17.33 -17.81 -13.72
CA LEU A 554 -17.24 -17.67 -15.17
C LEU A 554 -18.56 -17.95 -15.92
N ASP A 555 -19.48 -18.69 -15.30
CA ASP A 555 -20.74 -19.14 -15.92
C ASP A 555 -21.66 -17.99 -16.34
N ASP A 556 -21.62 -16.85 -15.63
CA ASP A 556 -22.41 -15.65 -15.92
C ASP A 556 -21.58 -14.52 -16.55
N ALA A 557 -20.30 -14.77 -16.84
CA ALA A 557 -19.38 -13.79 -17.41
C ALA A 557 -19.35 -13.86 -18.95
N ARG A 558 -19.25 -12.69 -19.59
CA ARG A 558 -18.95 -12.61 -21.03
C ARG A 558 -17.46 -12.60 -21.31
N ALA A 559 -16.69 -12.05 -20.37
CA ALA A 559 -15.24 -11.92 -20.46
C ALA A 559 -14.59 -11.86 -19.09
N ILE A 560 -13.29 -12.16 -19.08
CA ILE A 560 -12.40 -11.87 -17.96
C ILE A 560 -11.18 -11.08 -18.46
N VAL A 561 -10.90 -9.99 -17.77
CA VAL A 561 -9.70 -9.17 -17.92
C VAL A 561 -8.67 -9.65 -16.90
N ILE A 562 -7.45 -9.93 -17.36
CA ILE A 562 -6.35 -10.38 -16.52
C ILE A 562 -5.17 -9.45 -16.80
N THR A 563 -4.70 -8.74 -15.78
CA THR A 563 -3.51 -7.89 -15.92
C THR A 563 -2.23 -8.72 -15.72
N THR A 564 -1.08 -8.10 -15.54
CA THR A 564 0.17 -8.87 -15.44
C THR A 564 0.32 -9.47 -14.04
N PRO A 565 0.23 -10.81 -13.86
CA PRO A 565 0.13 -11.40 -12.53
C PRO A 565 1.50 -11.57 -11.86
N ALA A 566 1.58 -11.20 -10.58
CA ALA A 566 2.78 -11.40 -9.77
C ALA A 566 3.07 -12.89 -9.54
N GLU A 567 2.03 -13.70 -9.42
CA GLU A 567 2.11 -15.15 -9.25
C GLU A 567 1.63 -15.93 -10.48
N ALA A 568 2.09 -17.19 -10.59
CA ALA A 568 1.75 -18.03 -11.73
C ALA A 568 0.40 -18.73 -11.53
N PHE A 569 -0.45 -18.72 -12.57
CA PHE A 569 -1.69 -19.48 -12.59
C PHE A 569 -1.45 -21.00 -12.57
N GLY A 570 -2.22 -21.70 -11.72
CA GLY A 570 -2.23 -23.14 -11.67
C GLY A 570 -2.82 -23.80 -12.93
N ALA A 571 -2.40 -25.03 -13.22
CA ALA A 571 -2.87 -25.77 -14.41
C ALA A 571 -4.39 -26.02 -14.44
N ALA A 572 -5.03 -26.13 -13.27
CA ALA A 572 -6.49 -26.28 -13.18
C ALA A 572 -7.19 -24.99 -13.61
N THR A 573 -6.76 -23.85 -13.07
CA THR A 573 -7.28 -22.53 -13.41
C THR A 573 -7.10 -22.20 -14.89
N ILE A 574 -5.94 -22.53 -15.46
CA ILE A 574 -5.69 -22.38 -16.91
C ILE A 574 -6.70 -23.21 -17.74
N GLU A 575 -7.04 -24.43 -17.30
CA GLU A 575 -8.02 -25.26 -18.00
C GLU A 575 -9.45 -24.73 -17.85
N GLU A 576 -9.82 -24.15 -16.72
CA GLU A 576 -11.10 -23.44 -16.53
C GLU A 576 -11.20 -22.25 -17.50
N LEU A 577 -10.18 -21.38 -17.55
CA LEU A 577 -10.14 -20.25 -18.49
C LEU A 577 -10.18 -20.70 -19.95
N ARG A 578 -9.48 -21.79 -20.29
CA ARG A 578 -9.52 -22.38 -21.64
C ARG A 578 -10.92 -22.91 -21.97
N SER A 579 -11.59 -23.55 -21.01
CA SER A 579 -12.95 -24.06 -21.18
C SER A 579 -13.94 -22.91 -21.36
N PHE A 580 -13.83 -21.86 -20.55
CA PHE A 580 -14.59 -20.62 -20.69
C PHE A 580 -14.43 -19.99 -22.07
N ALA A 581 -13.19 -19.87 -22.57
CA ALA A 581 -12.94 -19.38 -23.92
C ALA A 581 -13.54 -20.30 -25.00
N ALA A 582 -13.44 -21.62 -24.84
CA ALA A 582 -14.04 -22.58 -25.76
C ALA A 582 -15.57 -22.48 -25.81
N ASP A 583 -16.19 -22.15 -24.67
CA ASP A 583 -17.65 -21.95 -24.52
C ASP A 583 -18.12 -20.54 -24.93
N GLY A 584 -17.21 -19.72 -25.45
CA GLY A 584 -17.53 -18.44 -26.10
C GLY A 584 -17.15 -17.20 -25.29
N GLY A 585 -16.57 -17.36 -24.09
CA GLY A 585 -16.05 -16.25 -23.31
C GLY A 585 -14.81 -15.61 -23.94
N ALA A 586 -14.56 -14.34 -23.66
CA ALA A 586 -13.32 -13.67 -24.06
C ALA A 586 -12.33 -13.61 -22.89
N VAL A 587 -11.05 -13.86 -23.15
CA VAL A 587 -9.98 -13.64 -22.18
C VAL A 587 -9.11 -12.49 -22.69
N VAL A 588 -9.09 -11.38 -21.97
CA VAL A 588 -8.31 -10.19 -22.35
C VAL A 588 -7.14 -10.02 -21.38
N LEU A 589 -5.93 -10.08 -21.92
CA LEU A 589 -4.69 -9.92 -21.19
C LEU A 589 -4.19 -8.48 -21.32
N LEU A 590 -3.86 -7.84 -20.19
CA LEU A 590 -3.23 -6.52 -20.16
C LEU A 590 -1.78 -6.66 -19.69
N GLY A 591 -0.84 -6.34 -20.57
CA GLY A 591 0.59 -6.27 -20.24
C GLY A 591 0.94 -4.95 -19.56
N SER A 592 2.06 -4.92 -18.83
CA SER A 592 2.69 -3.68 -18.37
C SER A 592 4.21 -3.81 -18.40
N SER A 593 4.90 -2.77 -18.88
CA SER A 593 6.37 -2.73 -18.94
C SER A 593 7.01 -2.32 -17.62
N ALA A 594 6.23 -1.71 -16.72
CA ALA A 594 6.57 -1.52 -15.31
C ALA A 594 6.68 -2.88 -14.57
N ALA A 595 5.98 -3.91 -15.06
CA ALA A 595 6.00 -5.23 -14.46
C ALA A 595 7.40 -5.89 -14.53
N PRO A 596 7.88 -6.52 -13.43
CA PRO A 596 9.11 -7.31 -13.42
C PRO A 596 9.10 -8.42 -14.46
N THR A 597 10.30 -8.88 -14.83
CA THR A 597 10.43 -9.95 -15.85
C THR A 597 9.69 -11.23 -15.44
N ALA A 598 9.71 -11.61 -14.16
CA ALA A 598 9.02 -12.79 -13.66
C ALA A 598 7.49 -12.69 -13.84
N ALA A 599 6.89 -11.54 -13.52
CA ALA A 599 5.45 -11.32 -13.70
C ALA A 599 5.05 -11.36 -15.19
N ARG A 600 5.86 -10.77 -16.08
CA ARG A 600 5.67 -10.90 -17.53
C ARG A 600 5.85 -12.33 -18.04
N GLU A 601 6.69 -13.14 -17.40
CA GLU A 601 6.81 -14.57 -17.68
C GLU A 601 5.56 -15.35 -17.24
N ASN A 602 4.94 -14.99 -16.11
CA ASN A 602 3.66 -15.56 -15.69
C ASN A 602 2.54 -15.26 -16.69
N LEU A 603 2.42 -14.00 -17.15
CA LEU A 603 1.45 -13.64 -18.19
C LEU A 603 1.67 -14.42 -19.50
N ASN A 604 2.94 -14.60 -19.89
CA ASN A 604 3.30 -15.41 -21.06
C ASN A 604 2.99 -16.90 -20.88
N ALA A 605 3.15 -17.44 -19.68
CA ALA A 605 2.80 -18.82 -19.36
C ALA A 605 1.27 -19.03 -19.39
N LEU A 606 0.49 -18.07 -18.89
CA LEU A 606 -0.96 -18.05 -19.02
C LEU A 606 -1.37 -18.01 -20.50
N ALA A 607 -0.80 -17.12 -21.30
CA ALA A 607 -1.09 -17.03 -22.74
C ALA A 607 -0.79 -18.36 -23.47
N ASP A 608 0.33 -19.02 -23.16
CA ASP A 608 0.65 -20.36 -23.66
C ASP A 608 -0.40 -21.40 -23.22
N GLY A 609 -0.80 -21.34 -21.95
CA GLY A 609 -1.86 -22.16 -21.36
C GLY A 609 -3.22 -21.97 -22.03
N LEU A 610 -3.58 -20.76 -22.45
CA LEU A 610 -4.81 -20.50 -23.20
C LEU A 610 -4.76 -21.01 -24.65
N GLY A 611 -3.58 -21.42 -25.12
CA GLY A 611 -3.37 -21.93 -26.47
C GLY A 611 -3.14 -20.86 -27.52
N THR A 612 -2.93 -19.60 -27.11
CA THR A 612 -2.53 -18.53 -28.03
C THR A 612 -1.01 -18.47 -28.19
N ASP A 613 -0.55 -18.01 -29.36
CA ASP A 613 0.88 -17.74 -29.62
C ASP A 613 1.32 -16.31 -29.26
N LEU A 614 0.40 -15.45 -28.80
CA LEU A 614 0.67 -14.06 -28.41
C LEU A 614 1.54 -13.99 -27.15
N ARG A 615 2.55 -13.13 -27.14
CA ARG A 615 3.49 -12.97 -26.02
C ARG A 615 3.81 -11.51 -25.76
N VAL A 616 4.12 -11.19 -24.51
CA VAL A 616 4.70 -9.91 -24.09
C VAL A 616 6.23 -10.00 -24.01
N GLY A 617 6.90 -8.92 -24.38
CA GLY A 617 8.36 -8.80 -24.45
C GLY A 617 8.99 -8.12 -23.24
N GLY A 618 10.32 -7.95 -23.34
CA GLY A 618 11.19 -7.32 -22.35
C GLY A 618 11.21 -5.79 -22.35
N GLY A 619 11.13 -5.20 -23.54
CA GLY A 619 11.28 -3.75 -23.72
C GLY A 619 9.94 -3.04 -23.66
N GLY A 620 9.88 -1.98 -22.84
CA GLY A 620 8.83 -0.98 -22.88
C GLY A 620 8.86 -0.23 -24.21
N VAL A 621 7.69 0.18 -24.67
CA VAL A 621 7.48 1.01 -25.84
C VAL A 621 7.28 2.42 -25.34
N THR A 622 8.07 3.37 -25.82
CA THR A 622 7.92 4.78 -25.46
C THR A 622 7.67 5.61 -26.71
N ASP A 623 7.05 6.79 -26.58
CA ASP A 623 6.94 7.73 -27.69
C ASP A 623 7.25 9.16 -27.23
N PRO A 624 8.43 9.72 -27.58
CA PRO A 624 8.82 11.05 -27.15
C PRO A 624 8.06 12.18 -27.88
N SER A 625 7.24 11.86 -28.89
CA SER A 625 6.52 12.86 -29.71
C SER A 625 5.00 12.78 -29.56
N SER A 626 4.45 11.58 -29.37
CA SER A 626 3.01 11.32 -29.28
C SER A 626 2.73 10.68 -27.92
N ASN A 627 2.54 11.49 -26.88
CA ASN A 627 2.30 11.02 -25.52
C ASN A 627 1.37 11.95 -24.75
N VAL A 628 0.94 11.49 -23.58
CA VAL A 628 0.19 12.26 -22.60
C VAL A 628 1.17 12.96 -21.66
N ASN A 629 0.88 14.22 -21.29
CA ASN A 629 1.61 14.97 -20.27
C ASN A 629 3.14 15.08 -20.44
N ASP A 630 3.64 15.14 -21.68
CA ASP A 630 5.09 15.12 -21.98
C ASP A 630 5.82 13.88 -21.39
N ASP A 631 5.09 12.80 -21.09
CA ASP A 631 5.63 11.55 -20.55
C ASP A 631 5.71 10.46 -21.63
N PRO A 632 6.91 10.14 -22.16
CA PRO A 632 7.07 9.14 -23.19
C PRO A 632 6.62 7.72 -22.79
N SER A 633 6.44 7.42 -21.50
CA SER A 633 5.92 6.12 -21.02
C SER A 633 4.43 5.92 -21.31
N VAL A 634 3.71 7.00 -21.62
CA VAL A 634 2.25 7.02 -21.87
C VAL A 634 1.96 7.44 -23.32
N PRO A 635 2.38 6.64 -24.33
CA PRO A 635 2.18 7.00 -25.72
C PRO A 635 0.70 7.10 -26.10
N THR A 636 0.41 8.03 -27.00
CA THR A 636 -0.90 8.20 -27.64
C THR A 636 -0.88 7.68 -29.07
N THR A 637 -2.04 7.27 -29.59
CA THR A 637 -2.12 6.74 -30.96
C THR A 637 -3.47 6.98 -31.62
N THR A 638 -3.41 7.23 -32.92
CA THR A 638 -4.55 7.23 -33.87
C THR A 638 -4.42 6.13 -34.93
N ALA A 639 -3.39 5.27 -34.79
CA ALA A 639 -2.97 4.29 -35.79
C ALA A 639 -3.81 3.01 -35.78
N PHE A 640 -5.09 3.15 -36.13
CA PHE A 640 -6.07 2.07 -36.06
C PHE A 640 -6.18 1.25 -37.34
N ASN A 641 -6.17 -0.07 -37.19
CA ASN A 641 -6.51 -1.00 -38.25
C ASN A 641 -8.03 -1.15 -38.37
N ARG A 642 -8.67 -0.24 -39.11
CA ARG A 642 -10.13 -0.17 -39.30
C ARG A 642 -10.77 -1.37 -40.02
N ARG A 643 -10.02 -2.45 -40.27
CA ARG A 643 -10.60 -3.77 -40.58
C ARG A 643 -11.37 -4.30 -39.38
N PHE A 644 -10.85 -4.06 -38.18
CA PHE A 644 -11.53 -4.34 -36.93
C PHE A 644 -12.60 -3.29 -36.68
N LYS A 645 -13.76 -3.73 -36.17
CA LYS A 645 -14.90 -2.87 -35.88
C LYS A 645 -14.96 -2.56 -34.39
N MET A 646 -13.87 -2.00 -33.86
CA MET A 646 -13.69 -1.74 -32.43
C MET A 646 -13.60 -0.24 -32.09
N PHE A 647 -13.92 0.62 -33.06
CA PHE A 647 -13.59 2.06 -33.00
C PHE A 647 -14.82 2.97 -33.10
N SER A 648 -16.02 2.43 -32.89
CA SER A 648 -17.25 3.21 -32.79
C SER A 648 -17.75 3.19 -31.36
N ALA A 649 -18.53 4.20 -30.97
CA ALA A 649 -19.26 4.18 -29.71
C ALA A 649 -19.96 2.82 -29.52
N TYR A 650 -19.91 2.30 -28.31
CA TYR A 650 -20.50 1.02 -27.97
C TYR A 650 -22.02 1.14 -27.94
N ASP A 651 -22.72 0.29 -28.70
CA ASP A 651 -24.17 0.33 -28.89
C ASP A 651 -24.94 -0.80 -28.18
N GLY A 652 -24.25 -1.56 -27.30
CA GLY A 652 -24.85 -2.58 -26.43
C GLY A 652 -25.18 -3.92 -27.10
N ALA A 653 -25.48 -4.93 -26.28
CA ALA A 653 -25.80 -6.31 -26.69
C ALA A 653 -27.11 -6.47 -27.50
N ASP A 654 -27.97 -5.45 -27.52
CA ASP A 654 -29.24 -5.42 -28.27
C ASP A 654 -29.07 -5.26 -29.80
N GLY A 655 -27.83 -5.13 -30.28
CA GLY A 655 -27.45 -4.97 -31.69
C GLY A 655 -27.53 -6.21 -32.59
N SER A 656 -28.17 -7.32 -32.20
CA SER A 656 -28.28 -8.52 -33.05
C SER A 656 -29.13 -8.35 -34.33
N ALA A 657 -29.62 -7.15 -34.63
CA ALA A 657 -30.31 -6.81 -35.88
C ALA A 657 -29.35 -6.60 -37.07
N GLY A 658 -28.46 -7.56 -37.35
CA GLY A 658 -27.46 -7.36 -38.42
C GLY A 658 -26.87 -8.58 -39.11
N ARG A 659 -27.07 -9.81 -38.62
CA ARG A 659 -26.47 -11.01 -39.24
C ARG A 659 -27.51 -11.83 -40.03
N GLY A 660 -27.57 -11.57 -41.34
CA GLY A 660 -27.99 -12.57 -42.33
C GLY A 660 -29.42 -12.46 -42.87
N ASN A 661 -29.64 -11.59 -43.86
CA ASN A 661 -30.81 -11.65 -44.73
C ASN A 661 -30.67 -12.83 -45.73
N GLY A 662 -30.79 -14.05 -45.20
CA GLY A 662 -30.76 -15.33 -45.92
C GLY A 662 -32.18 -15.83 -46.19
N ARG A 663 -32.69 -15.50 -47.39
CA ARG A 663 -33.84 -16.08 -48.11
C ARG A 663 -34.61 -17.22 -47.40
N GLY A 664 -35.87 -16.93 -47.08
CA GLY A 664 -36.77 -17.85 -46.38
C GLY A 664 -37.29 -19.07 -47.14
N ARG A 665 -38.00 -19.88 -46.35
CA ARG A 665 -39.07 -20.90 -46.57
C ARG A 665 -39.02 -21.76 -45.30
N GLY A 666 -40.03 -22.00 -44.48
CA GLY A 666 -41.49 -21.88 -44.54
C GLY A 666 -42.03 -22.98 -43.60
N ASP A 667 -43.09 -22.66 -42.85
CA ASP A 667 -43.98 -23.56 -42.06
C ASP A 667 -43.32 -24.27 -40.84
N GLY A 668 -43.87 -24.31 -39.61
CA GLY A 668 -45.16 -23.95 -39.02
C GLY A 668 -45.33 -24.75 -37.71
N GLN A 669 -46.15 -24.23 -36.78
CA GLN A 669 -46.61 -24.82 -35.50
C GLN A 669 -45.58 -24.83 -34.35
N GLY A 670 -45.71 -24.13 -33.22
CA GLY A 670 -46.90 -23.58 -32.56
C GLY A 670 -47.50 -24.60 -31.58
N ASN A 671 -47.05 -24.60 -30.33
CA ASN A 671 -47.84 -25.04 -29.17
C ASN A 671 -47.23 -24.53 -27.85
N GLY A 672 -47.71 -23.37 -27.41
CA GLY A 672 -47.58 -22.93 -26.03
C GLY A 672 -48.53 -23.68 -25.09
N ARG A 673 -48.14 -23.80 -23.83
CA ARG A 673 -49.04 -24.08 -22.70
C ARG A 673 -48.67 -23.17 -21.53
N GLY A 674 -49.27 -21.99 -21.51
CA GLY A 674 -49.38 -21.17 -20.30
C GLY A 674 -50.36 -21.79 -19.31
N ARG A 675 -50.05 -21.70 -18.01
CA ARG A 675 -50.98 -21.93 -16.90
C ARG A 675 -51.23 -20.60 -16.21
N GLY A 676 -52.33 -19.93 -16.55
CA GLY A 676 -52.86 -18.80 -15.81
C GLY A 676 -53.66 -19.27 -14.59
N ARG A 677 -53.30 -18.77 -13.40
CA ARG A 677 -54.14 -18.83 -12.19
C ARG A 677 -55.18 -17.73 -12.26
N GLY A 678 -56.44 -18.12 -12.08
CA GLY A 678 -57.56 -17.18 -11.97
C GLY A 678 -57.67 -16.59 -10.58
N THR A 679 -58.06 -15.32 -10.52
CA THR A 679 -58.67 -14.69 -9.35
C THR A 679 -60.08 -14.25 -9.69
N ALA A 680 -61.01 -14.67 -8.85
CA ALA A 680 -62.40 -14.29 -8.87
C ALA A 680 -62.60 -13.08 -7.95
N ARG A 681 -63.40 -12.10 -8.37
CA ARG A 681 -64.69 -11.69 -7.75
C ARG A 681 -65.08 -10.27 -8.16
N GLY A 682 -66.37 -10.08 -8.42
CA GLY A 682 -67.04 -8.85 -7.98
C GLY A 682 -68.06 -8.18 -8.91
N LYS A 683 -69.16 -8.88 -9.27
CA LYS A 683 -70.58 -8.49 -9.11
C LYS A 683 -71.48 -9.08 -10.20
#